data_AF-A0A5M9MX71-F1
#
_entry.id   AF-A0A5M9MX71-F1
#
_cell.length_a   1.000
_cell.length_b   1.000
_cell.length_c   1.000
_cell.angle_alpha   90.00
_cell.angle_beta   90.00
_cell.angle_gamma   90.00
#
_symmetry.space_group_name_H-M   'P 1'
#
loop_
_entity.id
_entity.type
_entity.pdbx_description
1 polymer ?
#
loop_
_entity_poly.entity_id
_entity_poly.type
_entity_poly.pdbx_seq_one_letter_code
_entity_poly.pdbx_strand_id
1 'polypeptide(L)'
;MTPIELLDLYLYLHLPPHCSYVVAHSWGTETPSMASTTAILHGFYSDNGLDFIFHYKDFFLYAMIVPIMPSALVDRAHVPHEELDITPTRQLPYLLGLILLGASMVILSVAQSVGLFVVARLIQGGATAMVSVAGLSLLTDSVSFDNLGQTIGYLGSAITLGFVLGPLLGGLVYRTAGYQSVFAMAFVIVAVDVILRITVIEKKVARQWLNDEPESANGSTSHHTQAHLTSRYQTFTVPPTTTTTTALSETPKPALLLIARQPRVIISSWALLVQGILFSAFDSTIPIFVESRFNWGPLGAGMTFLPSAMTAFFEPYFGTLSDRYGARLITFIGFILLAPPLICLRFVEQNTTTHIVLLLSLIGIVGLLLNLCIPALFVETQQVLESMERARPGIFGERGAVAQAFGIQTMAQFLESSVKYPWGYQYLHTTSHHSQMQQQRQQTHSYSFPSESSPHEATILGFPSRTSTTSRLHSNICREIIDLAATVSSFEPVRLYTRPEDIDSATELLRQRTQSDIKKNNATVHEAIRIIPCVTNHCWVRDTGPVYVHRADNGGGRFAIDFSFCEWGEKILEGEDDRPIVDYAAWKEENTRFARQVLELENEEAGPSHVTRVVSKVRLEGGGIELDGQGTFIGAESSIVCEMRNPGLGKEEIERELRRLLDVDKFVWFPGRKALDVTDCHVDAAVRFVRPGVVVVSRPSDSKGNSEWMRVYEEIREVLDRETDAQGRKFEVHVIDEPDPKCLGCTPNEEDPAASYVNFYFVNGGLIVPAFGDPVTDAKAVETLQRIVPDRTIKSVQVNGLPRMGGVLHCVTQQVPRY
;
A
#
# COMPACT_ATOMS: atom_id res chain seq x y z
N MET A 1 32.35 12.10 -25.44
CA MET A 1 31.23 11.59 -24.63
C MET A 1 31.31 12.19 -23.25
N THR A 2 30.37 13.07 -22.91
CA THR A 2 30.20 13.57 -21.54
C THR A 2 29.72 12.41 -20.62
N PRO A 3 29.86 12.52 -19.29
CA PRO A 3 29.33 11.51 -18.36
C PRO A 3 27.84 11.22 -18.52
N ILE A 4 27.08 12.21 -19.02
CA ILE A 4 25.64 12.11 -19.31
C ILE A 4 25.41 11.27 -20.59
N GLU A 5 26.22 11.47 -21.64
CA GLU A 5 26.13 10.68 -22.87
C GLU A 5 26.54 9.20 -22.68
N LEU A 6 27.39 8.91 -21.70
CA LEU A 6 27.73 7.54 -21.28
C LEU A 6 26.59 6.87 -20.49
N LEU A 7 25.83 7.66 -19.73
CA LEU A 7 24.65 7.19 -18.97
C LEU A 7 23.47 6.90 -19.90
N ASP A 8 23.25 7.72 -20.93
CA ASP A 8 22.22 7.51 -21.95
C ASP A 8 22.47 6.23 -22.76
N LEU A 9 23.74 5.97 -23.13
CA LEU A 9 24.12 4.76 -23.85
C LEU A 9 23.94 3.50 -22.98
N TYR A 10 24.18 3.60 -21.68
CA TYR A 10 23.99 2.50 -20.73
C TYR A 10 22.50 2.16 -20.53
N LEU A 11 21.65 3.17 -20.39
CA LEU A 11 20.20 3.02 -20.25
C LEU A 11 19.54 2.43 -21.51
N TYR A 12 20.02 2.82 -22.69
CA TYR A 12 19.52 2.28 -23.97
C TYR A 12 19.83 0.79 -24.16
N LEU A 13 20.94 0.31 -23.62
CA LEU A 13 21.41 -1.07 -23.81
C LEU A 13 20.86 -2.08 -22.77
N HIS A 14 20.28 -1.63 -21.65
CA HIS A 14 19.97 -2.50 -20.50
C HIS A 14 18.50 -2.51 -20.04
N LEU A 15 17.58 -1.83 -20.75
CA LEU A 15 16.15 -1.86 -20.44
C LEU A 15 15.43 -3.07 -21.09
N PRO A 16 14.40 -3.65 -20.44
CA PRO A 16 13.59 -4.73 -21.01
C PRO A 16 12.80 -4.27 -22.26
N PRO A 17 12.49 -5.18 -23.20
CA PRO A 17 11.90 -4.85 -24.51
C PRO A 17 10.54 -4.13 -24.47
N HIS A 18 9.81 -4.16 -23.34
CA HIS A 18 8.56 -3.42 -23.19
C HIS A 18 8.74 -1.91 -22.94
N CYS A 19 9.93 -1.45 -22.52
CA CYS A 19 10.24 -0.02 -22.36
C CYS A 19 10.86 0.61 -23.62
N SER A 20 11.40 -0.21 -24.53
CA SER A 20 12.01 0.25 -25.78
C SER A 20 11.01 0.90 -26.76
N TYR A 21 9.72 0.59 -26.61
CA TYR A 21 8.65 1.09 -27.48
C TYR A 21 8.29 2.56 -27.21
N VAL A 22 8.50 3.06 -25.99
CA VAL A 22 8.21 4.46 -25.62
C VAL A 22 9.32 5.41 -26.09
N VAL A 23 10.56 4.91 -26.16
CA VAL A 23 11.73 5.73 -26.57
C VAL A 23 11.81 5.87 -28.10
N ALA A 24 11.37 4.88 -28.88
CA ALA A 24 11.45 4.95 -30.35
C ALA A 24 10.49 5.99 -30.97
N HIS A 25 9.36 6.29 -30.33
CA HIS A 25 8.36 7.20 -30.88
C HIS A 25 8.65 8.71 -30.67
N SER A 26 9.67 9.05 -29.88
CA SER A 26 10.05 10.44 -29.58
C SER A 26 11.26 10.95 -30.38
N TRP A 27 11.89 10.10 -31.21
CA TRP A 27 13.05 10.45 -32.03
C TRP A 27 12.68 10.90 -33.46
N GLY A 28 11.72 11.81 -33.57
CA GLY A 28 11.38 12.50 -34.82
C GLY A 28 12.26 13.74 -35.03
N THR A 29 13.25 13.61 -35.92
CA THR A 29 13.89 14.63 -36.79
C THR A 29 14.09 16.10 -36.35
N GLU A 30 14.15 16.47 -35.07
CA GLU A 30 14.64 17.80 -34.66
C GLU A 30 15.54 17.74 -33.43
N THR A 31 16.64 18.51 -33.47
CA THR A 31 17.65 18.62 -32.42
C THR A 31 17.04 19.00 -31.06
N PRO A 32 17.32 18.29 -29.95
CA PRO A 32 16.68 18.58 -28.68
C PRO A 32 17.31 19.80 -28.00
N SER A 33 16.48 20.74 -27.54
CA SER A 33 16.89 21.79 -26.62
C SER A 33 17.04 21.21 -25.19
N MET A 34 17.95 21.78 -24.38
CA MET A 34 18.26 21.39 -23.00
C MET A 34 17.03 21.30 -22.05
N ALA A 35 15.88 21.84 -22.42
CA ALA A 35 14.66 21.77 -21.61
C ALA A 35 14.03 20.37 -21.58
N SER A 36 14.15 19.59 -22.66
CA SER A 36 13.46 18.29 -22.80
C SER A 36 14.12 17.18 -21.95
N THR A 37 15.45 17.23 -21.79
CA THR A 37 16.21 16.28 -20.95
C THR A 37 15.93 16.53 -19.47
N THR A 38 15.68 17.78 -19.08
CA THR A 38 15.39 18.17 -17.70
C THR A 38 13.99 17.70 -17.27
N ALA A 39 13.02 17.65 -18.18
CA ALA A 39 11.66 17.18 -17.90
C ALA A 39 11.57 15.64 -17.71
N ILE A 40 12.36 14.87 -18.47
CA ILE A 40 12.44 13.40 -18.31
C ILE A 40 13.16 13.05 -17.00
N LEU A 41 14.21 13.80 -16.64
CA LEU A 41 14.90 13.65 -15.35
C LEU A 41 14.01 14.04 -14.16
N HIS A 42 13.13 15.05 -14.30
CA HIS A 42 12.20 15.44 -13.25
C HIS A 42 11.09 14.39 -13.03
N GLY A 43 10.66 13.68 -14.08
CA GLY A 43 9.73 12.56 -13.98
C GLY A 43 10.29 11.37 -13.20
N PHE A 44 11.58 11.05 -13.41
CA PHE A 44 12.27 9.98 -12.66
C PHE A 44 12.53 10.34 -11.18
N TYR A 45 12.64 11.62 -10.84
CA TYR A 45 12.91 12.09 -9.48
C TYR A 45 11.66 12.22 -8.59
N SER A 46 10.45 12.15 -9.15
CA SER A 46 9.23 12.50 -8.40
C SER A 46 8.70 11.40 -7.47
N ASP A 47 8.98 10.11 -7.71
CA ASP A 47 8.55 9.03 -6.79
C ASP A 47 9.60 7.93 -6.53
N ASN A 48 10.66 7.80 -7.32
CA ASN A 48 11.56 6.63 -7.29
C ASN A 48 13.04 6.93 -7.00
N GLY A 49 13.40 8.18 -6.69
CA GLY A 49 14.80 8.59 -6.47
C GLY A 49 15.46 7.91 -5.27
N LEU A 50 14.71 7.64 -4.20
CA LEU A 50 15.22 7.01 -2.97
C LEU A 50 15.61 5.53 -3.16
N ASP A 51 14.92 4.81 -4.05
CA ASP A 51 15.19 3.38 -4.30
C ASP A 51 16.45 3.17 -5.16
N PHE A 52 16.71 4.07 -6.10
CA PHE A 52 17.99 4.11 -6.83
C PHE A 52 19.18 4.47 -5.91
N ILE A 53 18.94 5.24 -4.86
CA ILE A 53 19.95 5.71 -3.90
C ILE A 53 20.45 4.57 -2.99
N PHE A 54 19.58 3.65 -2.58
CA PHE A 54 20.02 2.44 -1.86
C PHE A 54 20.75 1.45 -2.78
N HIS A 55 20.36 1.38 -4.05
CA HIS A 55 21.00 0.55 -5.07
C HIS A 55 22.51 0.86 -5.24
N TYR A 56 22.89 2.14 -5.14
CA TYR A 56 24.26 2.58 -5.40
C TYR A 56 25.22 2.41 -4.21
N LYS A 57 24.71 2.43 -2.97
CA LYS A 57 25.53 2.36 -1.74
C LYS A 57 26.31 1.05 -1.64
N ASP A 58 25.66 -0.06 -1.93
CA ASP A 58 26.20 -1.39 -1.62
C ASP A 58 26.79 -2.09 -2.88
N PHE A 59 26.23 -1.83 -4.06
CA PHE A 59 26.71 -2.44 -5.31
C PHE A 59 27.99 -1.79 -5.86
N PHE A 60 28.07 -0.46 -5.96
CA PHE A 60 29.16 0.21 -6.71
C PHE A 60 30.48 0.30 -5.91
N LEU A 61 30.39 0.52 -4.59
CA LEU A 61 31.57 0.67 -3.72
C LEU A 61 32.23 -0.68 -3.36
N TYR A 62 31.45 -1.71 -3.03
CA TYR A 62 32.00 -3.03 -2.69
C TYR A 62 32.43 -3.83 -3.93
N ALA A 63 31.68 -3.78 -5.03
CA ALA A 63 31.96 -4.60 -6.21
C ALA A 63 33.01 -4.01 -7.16
N MET A 64 33.10 -2.68 -7.26
CA MET A 64 33.98 -2.02 -8.22
C MET A 64 35.21 -1.36 -7.58
N ILE A 65 35.07 -0.70 -6.43
CA ILE A 65 36.17 0.13 -5.91
C ILE A 65 37.19 -0.73 -5.15
N VAL A 66 36.78 -1.54 -4.19
CA VAL A 66 37.72 -2.30 -3.33
C VAL A 66 38.66 -3.25 -4.09
N PRO A 67 38.20 -4.03 -5.09
CA PRO A 67 39.06 -4.99 -5.79
C PRO A 67 39.85 -4.39 -6.97
N ILE A 68 39.33 -3.31 -7.58
CA ILE A 68 39.83 -2.78 -8.86
C ILE A 68 40.66 -1.50 -8.65
N MET A 69 40.48 -0.74 -7.56
CA MET A 69 41.29 0.47 -7.31
C MET A 69 42.80 0.20 -7.37
N PRO A 70 43.33 -0.85 -6.72
CA PRO A 70 44.76 -1.11 -6.76
C PRO A 70 45.27 -1.37 -8.19
N SER A 71 44.53 -2.14 -8.99
CA SER A 71 44.89 -2.45 -10.38
C SER A 71 44.67 -1.28 -11.33
N ALA A 72 43.61 -0.48 -11.14
CA ALA A 72 43.36 0.71 -11.96
C ALA A 72 44.39 1.82 -11.72
N LEU A 73 44.88 1.97 -10.48
CA LEU A 73 45.95 2.92 -10.16
C LEU A 73 47.29 2.53 -10.81
N VAL A 74 47.59 1.22 -10.88
CA VAL A 74 48.77 0.71 -11.62
C VAL A 74 48.59 0.88 -13.12
N ASP A 75 47.51 0.30 -13.67
CA ASP A 75 47.36 0.12 -15.12
C ASP A 75 46.94 1.40 -15.84
N ARG A 76 46.20 2.30 -15.18
CA ARG A 76 45.69 3.54 -15.81
C ARG A 76 46.36 4.80 -15.30
N ALA A 77 46.60 4.90 -13.99
CA ALA A 77 47.25 6.07 -13.41
C ALA A 77 48.79 5.98 -13.42
N HIS A 78 49.35 4.85 -13.90
CA HIS A 78 50.80 4.63 -14.03
C HIS A 78 51.55 4.79 -12.70
N VAL A 79 50.87 4.56 -11.58
CA VAL A 79 51.50 4.58 -10.26
C VAL A 79 52.37 3.32 -10.17
N PRO A 80 53.70 3.44 -9.97
CA PRO A 80 54.59 2.29 -9.82
C PRO A 80 54.08 1.31 -8.77
N HIS A 81 54.25 0.00 -8.99
CA HIS A 81 53.85 -1.03 -8.01
C HIS A 81 54.44 -0.78 -6.60
N GLU A 82 55.56 -0.08 -6.52
CA GLU A 82 56.24 0.31 -5.28
C GLU A 82 55.62 1.56 -4.60
N GLU A 83 54.88 2.41 -5.32
CA GLU A 83 54.27 3.66 -4.79
C GLU A 83 52.80 3.50 -4.36
N LEU A 84 52.09 2.46 -4.82
CA LEU A 84 50.78 2.10 -4.26
C LEU A 84 50.86 1.60 -2.81
N ASP A 85 52.07 1.34 -2.32
CA ASP A 85 52.37 0.85 -0.99
C ASP A 85 52.68 1.96 0.00
N ILE A 86 51.65 2.69 0.41
CA ILE A 86 51.87 3.79 1.36
C ILE A 86 52.02 3.29 2.80
N THR A 87 51.74 2.02 3.17
CA THR A 87 52.01 1.59 4.55
C THR A 87 52.39 0.12 4.78
N PRO A 88 53.47 -0.16 5.56
CA PRO A 88 53.86 -1.50 6.00
C PRO A 88 52.99 -2.08 7.13
N THR A 89 52.03 -1.32 7.65
CA THR A 89 51.12 -1.67 8.77
C THR A 89 49.66 -1.65 8.33
N ARG A 90 48.84 -2.55 8.90
CA ARG A 90 47.39 -2.62 8.62
C ARG A 90 46.57 -1.56 9.37
N GLN A 91 47.22 -0.86 10.30
CA GLN A 91 46.66 0.17 11.16
C GLN A 91 46.22 1.43 10.39
N LEU A 92 46.96 1.89 9.38
CA LEU A 92 46.66 3.15 8.69
C LEU A 92 45.36 3.07 7.84
N PRO A 93 45.14 2.04 7.00
CA PRO A 93 43.86 1.89 6.28
C PRO A 93 42.67 1.77 7.23
N TYR A 94 42.85 1.11 8.39
CA TYR A 94 41.79 0.98 9.40
C TYR A 94 41.45 2.34 10.05
N LEU A 95 42.47 3.11 10.45
CA LEU A 95 42.28 4.45 11.02
C LEU A 95 41.65 5.43 10.02
N LEU A 96 42.07 5.38 8.75
CA LEU A 96 41.45 6.17 7.69
C LEU A 96 39.97 5.80 7.51
N GLY A 97 39.64 4.51 7.57
CA GLY A 97 38.26 4.03 7.57
C GLY A 97 37.44 4.60 8.74
N LEU A 98 37.97 4.61 9.96
CA LEU A 98 37.29 5.19 11.13
C LEU A 98 37.10 6.71 11.04
N ILE A 99 38.07 7.43 10.49
CA ILE A 99 37.96 8.88 10.27
C ILE A 99 36.86 9.17 9.24
N LEU A 100 36.82 8.43 8.13
CA LEU A 100 35.78 8.56 7.11
C LEU A 100 34.40 8.19 7.69
N LEU A 101 34.33 7.18 8.57
CA LEU A 101 33.11 6.82 9.28
C LEU A 101 32.62 7.99 10.15
N GLY A 102 33.51 8.60 10.94
CA GLY A 102 33.19 9.79 11.73
C GLY A 102 32.74 10.97 10.87
N ALA A 103 33.44 11.26 9.78
CA ALA A 103 33.06 12.32 8.83
C ALA A 103 31.67 12.09 8.22
N SER A 104 31.36 10.84 7.85
CA SER A 104 30.03 10.48 7.33
C SER A 104 28.91 10.73 8.35
N MET A 105 29.15 10.46 9.63
CA MET A 105 28.18 10.71 10.70
C MET A 105 27.96 12.21 10.93
N VAL A 106 29.01 13.04 10.82
CA VAL A 106 28.88 14.51 10.87
C VAL A 106 27.99 14.98 9.73
N ILE A 107 28.26 14.53 8.50
CA ILE A 107 27.47 14.91 7.33
C ILE A 107 26.01 14.47 7.51
N LEU A 108 25.75 13.25 8.01
CA LEU A 108 24.39 12.76 8.30
C LEU A 108 23.67 13.61 9.38
N SER A 109 24.39 14.06 10.42
CA SER A 109 23.79 14.83 11.52
C SER A 109 23.28 16.22 11.11
N VAL A 110 23.84 16.78 10.03
CA VAL A 110 23.50 18.10 9.50
C VAL A 110 22.79 18.03 8.13
N ALA A 111 22.52 16.82 7.63
CA ALA A 111 21.93 16.64 6.31
C ALA A 111 20.48 17.15 6.26
N GLN A 112 20.28 18.20 5.47
CA GLN A 112 18.97 18.79 5.17
C GLN A 112 18.54 18.59 3.72
N SER A 113 19.38 17.93 2.90
CA SER A 113 19.09 17.63 1.51
C SER A 113 19.37 16.16 1.20
N VAL A 114 18.57 15.59 0.29
CA VAL A 114 18.72 14.20 -0.17
C VAL A 114 20.12 13.97 -0.73
N GLY A 115 20.68 14.93 -1.49
CA GLY A 115 22.04 14.84 -2.01
C GLY A 115 23.10 14.71 -0.91
N LEU A 116 22.94 15.41 0.22
CA LEU A 116 23.88 15.30 1.34
C LEU A 116 23.76 13.94 2.06
N PHE A 117 22.54 13.40 2.18
CA PHE A 117 22.31 12.04 2.67
C PHE A 117 22.98 10.99 1.79
N VAL A 118 22.90 11.14 0.47
CA VAL A 118 23.54 10.24 -0.50
C VAL A 118 25.05 10.25 -0.28
N VAL A 119 25.67 11.42 -0.30
CA VAL A 119 27.12 11.57 -0.13
C VAL A 119 27.57 10.95 1.20
N ALA A 120 26.85 11.23 2.29
CA ALA A 120 27.19 10.69 3.60
C ALA A 120 27.12 9.15 3.62
N ARG A 121 26.07 8.57 3.04
CA ARG A 121 25.88 7.11 2.95
C ARG A 121 26.94 6.42 2.08
N LEU A 122 27.40 7.07 1.01
CA LEU A 122 28.50 6.57 0.18
C LEU A 122 29.83 6.53 0.94
N ILE A 123 30.16 7.62 1.65
CA ILE A 123 31.36 7.70 2.49
C ILE A 123 31.29 6.62 3.59
N GLN A 124 30.13 6.45 4.22
CA GLN A 124 29.91 5.45 5.27
C GLN A 124 30.09 4.00 4.75
N GLY A 125 29.62 3.71 3.54
CA GLY A 125 29.82 2.39 2.89
C GLY A 125 31.30 2.10 2.66
N GLY A 126 32.03 3.03 2.05
CA GLY A 126 33.47 2.90 1.82
C GLY A 126 34.28 2.77 3.13
N ALA A 127 33.94 3.56 4.13
CA ALA A 127 34.55 3.49 5.47
C ALA A 127 34.37 2.11 6.12
N THR A 128 33.14 1.57 6.07
CA THR A 128 32.81 0.25 6.63
C THR A 128 33.59 -0.87 5.93
N ALA A 129 33.73 -0.79 4.60
CA ALA A 129 34.51 -1.76 3.83
C ALA A 129 35.98 -1.78 4.26
N MET A 130 36.58 -0.60 4.43
CA MET A 130 37.98 -0.47 4.85
C MET A 130 38.21 -1.05 6.25
N VAL A 131 37.32 -0.74 7.19
CA VAL A 131 37.38 -1.25 8.58
C VAL A 131 37.22 -2.77 8.61
N SER A 132 36.23 -3.32 7.89
CA SER A 132 35.95 -4.76 7.87
C SER A 132 37.10 -5.56 7.25
N VAL A 133 37.62 -5.14 6.08
CA VAL A 133 38.71 -5.85 5.39
C VAL A 133 40.01 -5.76 6.18
N ALA A 134 40.36 -4.58 6.69
CA ALA A 134 41.59 -4.40 7.47
C ALA A 134 41.52 -5.13 8.82
N GLY A 135 40.35 -5.14 9.48
CA GLY A 135 40.11 -5.83 10.74
C GLY A 135 40.24 -7.35 10.64
N LEU A 136 39.55 -7.95 9.67
CA LEU A 136 39.60 -9.40 9.46
C LEU A 136 41.00 -9.85 9.01
N SER A 137 41.65 -9.07 8.16
CA SER A 137 43.04 -9.30 7.78
C SER A 137 43.93 -9.30 9.03
N LEU A 138 43.92 -8.24 9.85
CA LEU A 138 44.74 -8.16 11.08
C LEU A 138 44.54 -9.37 12.01
N LEU A 139 43.29 -9.83 12.14
CA LEU A 139 42.95 -11.02 12.93
C LEU A 139 43.69 -12.26 12.41
N THR A 140 43.64 -12.50 11.09
CA THR A 140 44.27 -13.67 10.46
C THR A 140 45.80 -13.65 10.51
N ASP A 141 46.42 -12.47 10.57
CA ASP A 141 47.87 -12.35 10.81
C ASP A 141 48.25 -12.62 12.28
N SER A 142 47.29 -12.48 13.19
CA SER A 142 47.52 -12.51 14.63
C SER A 142 47.21 -13.85 15.28
N VAL A 143 46.49 -14.75 14.60
CA VAL A 143 46.00 -16.01 15.18
C VAL A 143 46.50 -17.22 14.38
N SER A 144 46.83 -18.31 15.09
CA SER A 144 47.20 -19.59 14.47
C SER A 144 46.01 -20.28 13.82
N PHE A 145 46.25 -20.96 12.70
CA PHE A 145 45.22 -21.68 11.93
C PHE A 145 44.36 -22.64 12.76
N ASP A 146 44.95 -23.27 13.78
CA ASP A 146 44.27 -24.23 14.65
C ASP A 146 43.07 -23.63 15.44
N ASN A 147 42.99 -22.30 15.56
CA ASN A 147 41.94 -21.57 16.30
C ASN A 147 41.27 -20.46 15.44
N LEU A 148 41.46 -20.51 14.13
CA LEU A 148 41.02 -19.43 13.25
C LEU A 148 39.48 -19.35 13.19
N GLY A 149 38.79 -20.48 13.07
CA GLY A 149 37.33 -20.54 13.07
C GLY A 149 36.74 -20.01 14.37
N GLN A 150 37.27 -20.42 15.52
CA GLN A 150 36.85 -19.91 16.83
C GLN A 150 36.99 -18.39 16.95
N THR A 151 38.11 -17.84 16.46
CA THR A 151 38.40 -16.39 16.55
C THR A 151 37.52 -15.57 15.62
N ILE A 152 37.27 -16.07 14.40
CA ILE A 152 36.29 -15.49 13.48
C ILE A 152 34.89 -15.52 14.11
N GLY A 153 34.55 -16.58 14.85
CA GLY A 153 33.29 -16.66 15.59
C GLY A 153 33.17 -15.60 16.69
N TYR A 154 34.24 -15.27 17.42
CA TYR A 154 34.22 -14.16 18.39
C TYR A 154 33.99 -12.81 17.71
N LEU A 155 34.56 -12.61 16.52
CA LEU A 155 34.34 -11.40 15.73
C LEU A 155 32.88 -11.28 15.28
N GLY A 156 32.27 -12.35 14.77
CA GLY A 156 30.88 -12.32 14.33
C GLY A 156 29.88 -12.16 15.49
N SER A 157 30.15 -12.73 16.68
CA SER A 157 29.39 -12.42 17.90
C SER A 157 29.45 -10.93 18.27
N ALA A 158 30.62 -10.29 18.13
CA ALA A 158 30.78 -8.86 18.44
C ALA A 158 30.03 -7.97 17.44
N ILE A 159 30.06 -8.32 16.14
CA ILE A 159 29.28 -7.63 15.10
C ILE A 159 27.79 -7.72 15.40
N THR A 160 27.29 -8.91 15.73
CA THR A 160 25.88 -9.12 16.06
C THR A 160 25.45 -8.35 17.31
N LEU A 161 26.30 -8.31 18.34
CA LEU A 161 26.05 -7.50 19.53
C LEU A 161 25.87 -6.02 19.17
N GLY A 162 26.67 -5.49 18.24
CA GLY A 162 26.51 -4.15 17.69
C GLY A 162 25.16 -3.95 16.99
N PHE A 163 24.73 -4.89 16.15
CA PHE A 163 23.43 -4.86 15.47
C PHE A 163 22.23 -4.94 16.43
N VAL A 164 22.35 -5.65 17.55
CA VAL A 164 21.30 -5.72 18.57
C VAL A 164 21.25 -4.44 19.42
N LEU A 165 22.41 -3.98 19.88
CA LEU A 165 22.49 -2.82 20.77
C LEU A 165 22.23 -1.51 20.02
N GLY A 166 22.56 -1.41 18.73
CA GLY A 166 22.44 -0.20 17.93
C GLY A 166 21.01 0.37 17.90
N PRO A 167 20.01 -0.38 17.38
CA PRO A 167 18.61 0.07 17.37
C PRO A 167 18.03 0.29 18.77
N LEU A 168 18.40 -0.58 19.74
CA LEU A 168 17.92 -0.47 21.12
C LEU A 168 18.38 0.82 21.79
N LEU A 169 19.69 1.10 21.75
CA LEU A 169 20.28 2.31 22.33
C LEU A 169 19.89 3.55 21.52
N GLY A 170 19.93 3.46 20.20
CA GLY A 170 19.53 4.56 19.30
C GLY A 170 18.09 4.99 19.51
N GLY A 171 17.15 4.05 19.59
CA GLY A 171 15.74 4.32 19.86
C GLY A 171 15.49 4.90 21.26
N LEU A 172 16.19 4.38 22.28
CA LEU A 172 16.08 4.88 23.65
C LEU A 172 16.60 6.33 23.77
N VAL A 173 17.77 6.61 23.21
CA VAL A 173 18.39 7.94 23.22
C VAL A 173 17.57 8.93 22.39
N TYR A 174 17.07 8.50 21.22
CA TYR A 174 16.18 9.33 20.40
C TYR A 174 14.93 9.77 21.16
N ARG A 175 14.26 8.83 21.85
CA ARG A 175 13.05 9.10 22.62
C ARG A 175 13.28 10.05 23.79
N THR A 176 14.42 9.93 24.46
CA THR A 176 14.70 10.67 25.71
C THR A 176 15.39 12.01 25.48
N ALA A 177 16.24 12.11 24.44
CA ALA A 177 17.14 13.23 24.23
C ALA A 177 17.15 13.76 22.77
N GLY A 178 16.30 13.23 21.90
CA GLY A 178 16.10 13.73 20.54
C GLY A 178 17.15 13.31 19.50
N TYR A 179 16.96 13.77 18.27
CA TYR A 179 17.73 13.38 17.07
C TYR A 179 19.25 13.57 17.22
N GLN A 180 19.70 14.75 17.67
CA GLN A 180 21.12 15.08 17.75
C GLN A 180 21.88 14.22 18.79
N SER A 181 21.20 13.77 19.83
CA SER A 181 21.80 12.96 20.91
C SER A 181 22.18 11.56 20.45
N VAL A 182 21.49 11.01 19.43
CA VAL A 182 21.85 9.72 18.81
C VAL A 182 23.21 9.81 18.12
N PHE A 183 23.47 10.91 17.40
CA PHE A 183 24.75 11.15 16.76
C PHE A 183 25.86 11.41 17.78
N ALA A 184 25.57 12.15 18.86
CA ALA A 184 26.53 12.35 19.95
C ALA A 184 27.03 11.02 20.54
N MET A 185 26.11 10.07 20.79
CA MET A 185 26.47 8.72 21.24
C MET A 185 27.35 7.99 20.22
N ALA A 186 27.00 8.04 18.93
CA ALA A 186 27.77 7.41 17.87
C ALA A 186 29.19 8.00 17.76
N PHE A 187 29.36 9.31 17.90
CA PHE A 187 30.68 9.96 17.92
C PHE A 187 31.55 9.50 19.08
N VAL A 188 30.97 9.31 20.28
CA VAL A 188 31.71 8.79 21.44
C VAL A 188 32.21 7.36 21.16
N ILE A 189 31.38 6.50 20.58
CA ILE A 189 31.76 5.12 20.25
C ILE A 189 32.90 5.10 19.22
N VAL A 190 32.79 5.88 18.14
CA VAL A 190 33.84 5.98 17.12
C VAL A 190 35.13 6.55 17.71
N ALA A 191 35.06 7.56 18.58
CA ALA A 191 36.24 8.13 19.23
C ALA A 191 36.96 7.12 20.13
N VAL A 192 36.21 6.32 20.90
CA VAL A 192 36.78 5.23 21.72
C VAL A 192 37.46 4.19 20.83
N ASP A 193 36.85 3.81 19.70
CA ASP A 193 37.43 2.84 18.77
C ASP A 193 38.73 3.36 18.12
N VAL A 194 38.77 4.64 17.73
CA VAL A 194 40.00 5.28 17.24
C VAL A 194 41.12 5.22 18.29
N ILE A 195 40.81 5.52 19.56
CA ILE A 195 41.78 5.44 20.67
C ILE A 195 42.29 4.00 20.83
N LEU A 196 41.38 3.03 20.91
CA LEU A 196 41.75 1.61 21.01
C LEU A 196 42.65 1.20 19.84
N ARG A 197 42.34 1.63 18.62
CA ARG A 197 43.12 1.29 17.43
C ARG A 197 44.52 1.91 17.40
N ILE A 198 44.69 3.11 17.95
CA ILE A 198 46.01 3.73 18.12
C ILE A 198 46.85 2.96 19.13
N THR A 199 46.23 2.40 20.18
CA THR A 199 46.94 1.64 21.22
C THR A 199 47.34 0.21 20.82
N VAL A 200 46.77 -0.35 19.75
CA VAL A 200 47.10 -1.72 19.29
C VAL A 200 48.47 -1.74 18.59
N ILE A 201 49.41 -2.50 19.15
CA ILE A 201 50.73 -2.76 18.57
C ILE A 201 50.66 -3.99 17.66
N GLU A 202 50.98 -3.84 16.38
CA GLU A 202 50.98 -4.96 15.42
C GLU A 202 52.19 -5.90 15.63
N LYS A 203 52.01 -7.21 15.47
CA LYS A 203 53.09 -8.21 15.63
C LYS A 203 54.33 -7.93 14.78
N LYS A 204 54.15 -7.35 13.59
CA LYS A 204 55.26 -7.00 12.67
C LYS A 204 56.11 -5.85 13.20
N VAL A 205 55.47 -4.89 13.89
CA VAL A 205 56.15 -3.79 14.60
C VAL A 205 56.76 -4.33 15.89
N ALA A 206 56.05 -5.16 16.66
CA ALA A 206 56.54 -5.78 17.89
C ALA A 206 57.80 -6.63 17.69
N ARG A 207 57.95 -7.31 16.54
CA ARG A 207 59.17 -8.05 16.17
C ARG A 207 60.43 -7.18 16.11
N GLN A 208 60.30 -5.89 15.80
CA GLN A 208 61.43 -4.95 15.81
C GLN A 208 61.93 -4.69 17.23
N TRP A 209 61.04 -4.72 18.22
CA TRP A 209 61.37 -4.48 19.64
C TRP A 209 61.78 -5.77 20.39
N LEU A 210 61.41 -6.94 19.88
CA LEU A 210 61.74 -8.25 20.46
C LEU A 210 63.10 -8.80 19.99
N ASN A 211 63.65 -8.31 18.88
CA ASN A 211 64.95 -8.74 18.35
C ASN A 211 66.14 -7.91 18.89
N ASP A 212 65.88 -6.98 19.82
CA ASP A 212 66.87 -6.03 20.37
C ASP A 212 67.31 -6.35 21.81
N GLU A 213 67.23 -7.61 22.28
CA GLU A 213 67.98 -8.00 23.48
C GLU A 213 69.42 -8.43 23.11
N PRO A 214 70.45 -7.71 23.61
CA PRO A 214 71.84 -8.09 23.35
C PRO A 214 72.21 -9.34 24.16
N GLU A 215 72.72 -10.35 23.47
CA GLU A 215 73.43 -11.47 24.08
C GLU A 215 74.58 -10.95 24.97
N SER A 216 74.46 -11.12 26.29
CA SER A 216 75.58 -11.00 27.22
C SER A 216 75.66 -12.24 28.12
N ALA A 217 76.57 -13.15 27.72
CA ALA A 217 77.37 -14.10 28.48
C ALA A 217 77.01 -14.40 29.95
N ASN A 218 76.69 -15.67 30.25
CA ASN A 218 77.61 -16.60 30.96
C ASN A 218 77.00 -17.99 31.12
N GLY A 219 77.85 -19.01 30.97
CA GLY A 219 77.48 -20.42 30.80
C GLY A 219 77.19 -21.20 32.08
N SER A 220 76.50 -22.32 31.91
CA SER A 220 76.95 -23.69 32.25
C SER A 220 75.75 -24.62 32.49
N THR A 221 75.75 -25.73 31.73
CA THR A 221 75.21 -27.06 32.08
C THR A 221 73.80 -27.18 32.67
N SER A 222 72.87 -27.71 31.87
CA SER A 222 72.48 -29.12 31.94
C SER A 222 71.34 -29.42 30.96
N HIS A 223 71.57 -30.39 30.06
CA HIS A 223 70.53 -31.01 29.27
C HIS A 223 69.48 -31.65 30.18
N HIS A 224 68.23 -31.22 30.07
CA HIS A 224 67.04 -32.04 29.79
C HIS A 224 65.80 -31.17 29.94
N THR A 225 64.82 -31.39 29.06
CA THR A 225 63.48 -30.75 29.02
C THR A 225 63.34 -29.49 28.14
N GLN A 226 63.71 -29.57 26.86
CA GLN A 226 63.26 -28.58 25.86
C GLN A 226 63.16 -29.15 24.43
N ALA A 227 62.68 -30.40 24.29
CA ALA A 227 62.56 -31.06 22.98
C ALA A 227 61.12 -31.08 22.42
N HIS A 228 60.19 -30.23 22.87
CA HIS A 228 58.80 -30.29 22.40
C HIS A 228 58.11 -28.96 22.02
N LEU A 229 58.82 -27.82 21.98
CA LEU A 229 58.18 -26.51 21.73
C LEU A 229 58.79 -25.67 20.58
N THR A 230 59.73 -26.20 19.79
CA THR A 230 60.37 -25.47 18.67
C THR A 230 60.20 -26.16 17.31
N SER A 231 59.02 -26.71 17.03
CA SER A 231 58.65 -27.17 15.68
C SER A 231 57.26 -26.69 15.30
N ARG A 232 57.13 -25.40 14.97
CA ARG A 232 56.06 -24.90 14.08
C ARG A 232 56.14 -23.44 13.60
N TYR A 233 57.33 -22.83 13.61
CA TYR A 233 57.56 -21.55 12.93
C TYR A 233 58.83 -21.63 12.07
N GLN A 234 58.68 -22.13 10.85
CA GLN A 234 59.58 -21.78 9.74
C GLN A 234 58.84 -20.80 8.84
N THR A 235 59.00 -19.51 9.13
CA THR A 235 59.17 -18.54 8.04
C THR A 235 60.45 -18.93 7.32
N PHE A 236 60.36 -19.35 6.07
CA PHE A 236 61.53 -19.65 5.25
C PHE A 236 62.37 -18.38 5.07
N THR A 237 63.47 -18.27 5.82
CA THR A 237 64.64 -17.51 5.41
C THR A 237 65.29 -18.25 4.23
N VAL A 238 65.36 -17.57 3.08
CA VAL A 238 66.08 -18.04 1.88
C VAL A 238 67.58 -18.19 2.22
N PRO A 239 68.22 -19.35 1.98
CA PRO A 239 69.68 -19.46 2.02
C PRO A 239 70.26 -18.87 0.72
N PRO A 240 71.37 -18.11 0.75
CA PRO A 240 71.97 -17.60 -0.46
C PRO A 240 72.89 -18.65 -1.07
N THR A 241 72.45 -19.44 -2.06
CA THR A 241 73.33 -19.86 -3.17
C THR A 241 72.61 -20.55 -4.33
N THR A 242 72.72 -19.90 -5.50
CA THR A 242 72.96 -20.46 -6.84
C THR A 242 72.24 -21.75 -7.24
N THR A 243 71.08 -21.58 -7.88
CA THR A 243 70.71 -22.42 -9.03
C THR A 243 70.08 -21.52 -10.09
N THR A 244 70.71 -21.55 -11.26
CA THR A 244 70.33 -20.85 -12.48
C THR A 244 68.98 -21.38 -12.95
N THR A 245 67.88 -20.77 -12.49
CA THR A 245 66.55 -21.03 -13.04
C THR A 245 66.25 -19.91 -14.02
N THR A 246 66.17 -20.26 -15.30
CA THR A 246 65.56 -19.45 -16.35
C THR A 246 64.19 -18.98 -15.89
N ALA A 247 64.12 -17.74 -15.41
CA ALA A 247 62.89 -17.05 -15.11
C ALA A 247 62.15 -16.82 -16.44
N LEU A 248 61.16 -17.65 -16.73
CA LEU A 248 60.13 -17.29 -17.67
C LEU A 248 59.40 -16.09 -17.07
N SER A 249 59.62 -14.93 -17.70
CA SER A 249 58.86 -13.70 -17.55
C SER A 249 57.38 -13.95 -17.87
N GLU A 250 56.62 -14.51 -16.92
CA GLU A 250 55.17 -14.34 -16.91
C GLU A 250 54.85 -13.12 -16.04
N THR A 251 54.15 -12.16 -16.62
CA THR A 251 53.60 -11.02 -15.88
C THR A 251 52.75 -11.54 -14.72
N PRO A 252 52.93 -11.04 -13.48
CA PRO A 252 52.17 -11.52 -12.34
C PRO A 252 50.69 -11.21 -12.58
N LYS A 253 49.88 -12.25 -12.79
CA LYS A 253 48.43 -12.11 -12.88
C LYS A 253 47.94 -11.53 -11.54
N PRO A 254 47.02 -10.55 -11.55
CA PRO A 254 46.53 -9.95 -10.30
C PRO A 254 45.96 -11.04 -9.40
N ALA A 255 46.41 -11.09 -8.14
CA ALA A 255 46.05 -12.13 -7.16
C ALA A 255 44.54 -12.34 -7.06
N LEU A 256 43.75 -11.26 -7.18
CA LEU A 256 42.29 -11.29 -7.21
C LEU A 256 41.73 -12.21 -8.31
N LEU A 257 42.27 -12.14 -9.54
CA LEU A 257 41.81 -12.94 -10.66
C LEU A 257 42.15 -14.43 -10.48
N LEU A 258 43.28 -14.71 -9.82
CA LEU A 258 43.69 -16.08 -9.50
C LEU A 258 42.77 -16.71 -8.45
N ILE A 259 42.41 -15.95 -7.41
CA ILE A 259 41.51 -16.39 -6.34
C ILE A 259 40.08 -16.56 -6.87
N ALA A 260 39.57 -15.59 -7.65
CA ALA A 260 38.22 -15.61 -8.19
C ALA A 260 37.97 -16.76 -9.20
N ARG A 261 39.04 -17.36 -9.76
CA ARG A 261 38.94 -18.54 -10.63
C ARG A 261 38.93 -19.86 -9.88
N GLN A 262 39.18 -19.88 -8.57
CA GLN A 262 39.16 -21.11 -7.78
C GLN A 262 37.72 -21.57 -7.52
N PRO A 263 37.33 -22.79 -7.94
CA PRO A 263 35.97 -23.27 -7.77
C PRO A 263 35.51 -23.28 -6.30
N ARG A 264 36.40 -23.63 -5.37
CA ARG A 264 36.09 -23.64 -3.92
C ARG A 264 35.76 -22.24 -3.38
N VAL A 265 36.45 -21.21 -3.86
CA VAL A 265 36.19 -19.81 -3.47
C VAL A 265 34.89 -19.30 -4.07
N ILE A 266 34.59 -19.68 -5.31
CA ILE A 266 33.30 -19.35 -5.95
C ILE A 266 32.14 -19.99 -5.17
N ILE A 267 32.28 -21.26 -4.76
CA ILE A 267 31.26 -21.97 -3.98
C ILE A 267 31.09 -21.34 -2.60
N SER A 268 32.17 -21.02 -1.88
CA SER A 268 32.06 -20.37 -0.57
C SER A 268 31.46 -18.96 -0.69
N SER A 269 31.81 -18.21 -1.74
CA SER A 269 31.23 -16.89 -2.04
C SER A 269 29.75 -16.99 -2.39
N TRP A 270 29.33 -17.96 -3.20
CA TRP A 270 27.92 -18.20 -3.51
C TRP A 270 27.11 -18.54 -2.26
N ALA A 271 27.67 -19.39 -1.38
CA ALA A 271 27.03 -19.71 -0.11
C ALA A 271 26.85 -18.46 0.78
N LEU A 272 27.85 -17.59 0.85
CA LEU A 272 27.75 -16.30 1.56
C LEU A 272 26.70 -15.37 0.93
N LEU A 273 26.61 -15.35 -0.41
CA LEU A 273 25.55 -14.61 -1.11
C LEU A 273 24.16 -15.13 -0.77
N VAL A 274 23.95 -16.44 -0.76
CA VAL A 274 22.67 -17.04 -0.36
C VAL A 274 22.30 -16.64 1.07
N GLN A 275 23.26 -16.61 1.99
CA GLN A 275 23.03 -16.14 3.36
C GLN A 275 22.66 -14.66 3.40
N GLY A 276 23.38 -13.82 2.65
CA GLY A 276 23.01 -12.41 2.48
C GLY A 276 21.56 -12.28 2.02
N ILE A 277 21.18 -12.97 0.94
CA ILE A 277 19.81 -12.94 0.39
C ILE A 277 18.78 -13.31 1.45
N LEU A 278 19.05 -14.33 2.28
CA LEU A 278 18.14 -14.73 3.35
C LEU A 278 18.01 -13.67 4.45
N PHE A 279 19.13 -13.08 4.91
CA PHE A 279 19.10 -11.98 5.89
C PHE A 279 18.32 -10.79 5.35
N SER A 280 18.59 -10.40 4.10
CA SER A 280 17.89 -9.30 3.43
C SER A 280 16.40 -9.57 3.25
N ALA A 281 16.03 -10.79 2.84
CA ALA A 281 14.64 -11.19 2.71
C ALA A 281 13.93 -11.09 4.07
N PHE A 282 14.55 -11.55 5.15
CA PHE A 282 13.98 -11.49 6.49
C PHE A 282 13.86 -10.06 7.02
N ASP A 283 14.91 -9.25 6.88
CA ASP A 283 14.91 -7.84 7.26
C ASP A 283 13.77 -7.05 6.62
N SER A 284 13.49 -7.31 5.35
CA SER A 284 12.43 -6.62 4.62
C SER A 284 11.03 -7.19 4.90
N THR A 285 10.90 -8.52 5.03
CA THR A 285 9.57 -9.15 5.05
C THR A 285 9.00 -9.37 6.45
N ILE A 286 9.83 -9.69 7.45
CA ILE A 286 9.35 -10.04 8.79
C ILE A 286 8.66 -8.86 9.49
N PRO A 287 9.20 -7.62 9.49
CA PRO A 287 8.53 -6.47 10.10
C PRO A 287 7.15 -6.23 9.53
N ILE A 288 7.06 -6.25 8.19
CA ILE A 288 5.80 -6.06 7.45
C ILE A 288 4.82 -7.21 7.74
N PHE A 289 5.33 -8.43 7.80
CA PHE A 289 4.52 -9.62 8.11
C PHE A 289 3.90 -9.55 9.51
N VAL A 290 4.66 -9.21 10.55
CA VAL A 290 4.11 -9.14 11.91
C VAL A 290 3.26 -7.90 12.16
N GLU A 291 3.54 -6.79 11.47
CA GLU A 291 2.68 -5.61 11.46
C GLU A 291 1.31 -5.96 10.84
N SER A 292 1.30 -6.51 9.63
CA SER A 292 0.05 -6.81 8.90
C SER A 292 -0.73 -7.99 9.48
N ARG A 293 -0.06 -9.02 10.02
CA ARG A 293 -0.71 -10.25 10.49
C ARG A 293 -1.01 -10.25 11.98
N PHE A 294 -0.14 -9.65 12.79
CA PHE A 294 -0.27 -9.65 14.24
C PHE A 294 -0.60 -8.27 14.84
N ASN A 295 -0.67 -7.20 14.03
CA ASN A 295 -0.85 -5.82 14.47
C ASN A 295 0.24 -5.35 15.45
N TRP A 296 1.47 -5.84 15.26
CA TRP A 296 2.59 -5.44 16.11
C TRP A 296 3.11 -4.07 15.69
N GLY A 297 3.30 -3.18 16.67
CA GLY A 297 3.96 -1.89 16.42
C GLY A 297 5.46 -2.04 16.12
N PRO A 298 6.16 -0.94 15.77
CA PRO A 298 7.56 -0.97 15.34
C PRO A 298 8.53 -1.64 16.33
N LEU A 299 8.27 -1.48 17.64
CA LEU A 299 9.05 -2.17 18.67
C LEU A 299 8.85 -3.69 18.63
N GLY A 300 7.61 -4.15 18.44
CA GLY A 300 7.28 -5.57 18.29
C GLY A 300 7.95 -6.17 17.07
N ALA A 301 7.89 -5.47 15.94
CA ALA A 301 8.58 -5.85 14.70
C ALA A 301 10.10 -5.89 14.84
N GLY A 302 10.71 -5.01 15.64
CA GLY A 302 12.14 -5.11 15.95
C GLY A 302 12.49 -6.31 16.83
N MET A 303 11.62 -6.65 17.78
CA MET A 303 11.84 -7.76 18.72
C MET A 303 11.82 -9.16 18.06
N THR A 304 11.24 -9.31 16.86
CA THR A 304 11.21 -10.60 16.14
C THR A 304 12.59 -11.09 15.73
N PHE A 305 13.58 -10.21 15.61
CA PHE A 305 14.95 -10.58 15.22
C PHE A 305 15.80 -11.02 16.40
N LEU A 306 15.36 -10.75 17.64
CA LEU A 306 16.12 -11.07 18.84
C LEU A 306 16.45 -12.58 18.96
N PRO A 307 15.52 -13.53 18.70
CA PRO A 307 15.84 -14.95 18.73
C PRO A 307 16.97 -15.34 17.78
N SER A 308 16.98 -14.80 16.55
CA SER A 308 18.05 -15.05 15.58
C SER A 308 19.38 -14.44 16.07
N ALA A 309 19.36 -13.19 16.52
CA ALA A 309 20.56 -12.50 16.98
C ALA A 309 21.19 -13.17 18.21
N MET A 310 20.39 -13.74 19.12
CA MET A 310 20.89 -14.51 20.26
C MET A 310 21.69 -15.74 19.86
N THR A 311 21.50 -16.28 18.66
CA THR A 311 22.26 -17.44 18.21
C THR A 311 23.70 -17.11 17.83
N ALA A 312 24.01 -15.84 17.52
CA ALA A 312 25.36 -15.42 17.16
C ALA A 312 26.36 -15.54 18.32
N PHE A 313 25.90 -15.57 19.58
CA PHE A 313 26.75 -15.83 20.74
C PHE A 313 27.37 -17.25 20.73
N PHE A 314 26.83 -18.16 19.93
CA PHE A 314 27.36 -19.52 19.76
C PHE A 314 28.37 -19.65 18.60
N GLU A 315 28.62 -18.59 17.83
CA GLU A 315 29.57 -18.62 16.72
C GLU A 315 31.00 -19.08 17.09
N PRO A 316 31.59 -18.74 18.26
CA PRO A 316 32.90 -19.27 18.65
C PRO A 316 32.88 -20.80 18.80
N TYR A 317 31.77 -21.36 19.28
CA TYR A 317 31.57 -22.79 19.39
C TYR A 317 31.41 -23.43 18.00
N PHE A 318 30.66 -22.80 17.10
CA PHE A 318 30.53 -23.25 15.70
C PHE A 318 31.85 -23.18 14.93
N GLY A 319 32.66 -22.15 15.18
CA GLY A 319 34.02 -22.04 14.69
C GLY A 319 34.89 -23.22 15.12
N THR A 320 34.84 -23.58 16.41
CA THR A 320 35.55 -24.75 16.95
C THR A 320 35.08 -26.05 16.28
N LEU A 321 33.78 -26.16 15.99
CA LEU A 321 33.21 -27.32 15.29
C LEU A 321 33.71 -27.42 13.85
N SER A 322 33.80 -26.28 13.15
CA SER A 322 34.39 -26.19 11.81
C SER A 322 35.87 -26.57 11.82
N ASP A 323 36.63 -26.08 12.79
CA ASP A 323 38.06 -26.37 12.93
C ASP A 323 38.29 -27.88 13.19
N ARG A 324 37.41 -28.53 13.96
CA ARG A 324 37.53 -29.96 14.34
C ARG A 324 37.04 -30.95 13.28
N TYR A 325 35.90 -30.68 12.64
CA TYR A 325 35.23 -31.61 11.73
C TYR A 325 35.34 -31.22 10.25
N GLY A 326 35.93 -30.06 9.97
CA GLY A 326 36.13 -29.54 8.62
C GLY A 326 34.96 -28.67 8.15
N ALA A 327 35.30 -27.51 7.58
CA ALA A 327 34.36 -26.50 7.10
C ALA A 327 33.30 -27.03 6.12
N ARG A 328 33.70 -27.94 5.22
CA ARG A 328 32.81 -28.51 4.19
C ARG A 328 31.65 -29.32 4.78
N LEU A 329 31.92 -30.14 5.80
CA LEU A 329 30.89 -30.99 6.40
C LEU A 329 29.87 -30.14 7.16
N ILE A 330 30.36 -29.16 7.92
CA ILE A 330 29.52 -28.25 8.72
C ILE A 330 28.62 -27.39 7.84
N THR A 331 29.17 -26.80 6.78
CA THR A 331 28.38 -25.99 5.82
C THR A 331 27.33 -26.83 5.10
N PHE A 332 27.68 -28.03 4.64
CA PHE A 332 26.72 -28.93 3.98
C PHE A 332 25.55 -29.30 4.89
N ILE A 333 25.83 -29.71 6.13
CA ILE A 333 24.78 -30.05 7.11
C ILE A 333 23.93 -28.82 7.42
N GLY A 334 24.55 -27.66 7.64
CA GLY A 334 23.85 -26.42 7.96
C GLY A 334 22.87 -26.02 6.87
N PHE A 335 23.27 -26.03 5.59
CA PHE A 335 22.36 -25.69 4.47
C PHE A 335 21.26 -26.72 4.25
N ILE A 336 21.49 -28.02 4.47
CA ILE A 336 20.43 -29.04 4.39
C ILE A 336 19.38 -28.83 5.48
N LEU A 337 19.83 -28.60 6.72
CA LEU A 337 18.95 -28.38 7.86
C LEU A 337 18.23 -27.03 7.81
N LEU A 338 18.71 -26.08 7.00
CA LEU A 338 18.12 -24.76 6.82
C LEU A 338 16.80 -24.80 6.02
N ALA A 339 16.63 -25.76 5.11
CA ALA A 339 15.44 -25.82 4.25
C ALA A 339 14.12 -26.11 5.02
N PRO A 340 14.04 -27.10 5.93
CA PRO A 340 12.82 -27.37 6.69
C PRO A 340 12.26 -26.17 7.46
N PRO A 341 13.02 -25.44 8.31
CA PRO A 341 12.48 -24.32 9.05
C PRO A 341 12.05 -23.15 8.14
N LEU A 342 12.73 -22.93 7.01
CA LEU A 342 12.28 -21.97 5.99
C LEU A 342 10.93 -22.34 5.39
N ILE A 343 10.70 -23.63 5.08
CA ILE A 343 9.41 -24.12 4.58
C ILE A 343 8.33 -23.99 5.65
N CYS A 344 8.66 -24.29 6.92
CA CYS A 344 7.72 -24.25 8.03
C CYS A 344 7.22 -22.83 8.37
N LEU A 345 7.92 -21.77 7.96
CA LEU A 345 7.45 -20.39 8.13
C LEU A 345 6.08 -20.16 7.46
N ARG A 346 5.73 -20.95 6.43
CA ARG A 346 4.41 -20.93 5.77
C ARG A 346 3.25 -21.20 6.74
N PHE A 347 3.46 -21.97 7.81
CA PHE A 347 2.38 -22.38 8.72
C PHE A 347 1.98 -21.28 9.72
N VAL A 348 2.71 -20.16 9.75
CA VAL A 348 2.40 -19.02 10.60
C VAL A 348 1.29 -18.19 9.94
N GLU A 349 0.02 -18.53 10.19
CA GLU A 349 -1.11 -17.85 9.53
C GLU A 349 -1.97 -16.93 10.41
N GLN A 350 -2.17 -17.26 11.70
CA GLN A 350 -3.15 -16.61 12.58
C GLN A 350 -2.49 -15.81 13.72
N ASN A 351 -3.13 -14.74 14.18
CA ASN A 351 -2.70 -13.97 15.36
C ASN A 351 -3.04 -14.69 16.67
N THR A 352 -2.36 -15.80 16.93
CA THR A 352 -2.50 -16.61 18.15
C THR A 352 -1.13 -16.78 18.82
N THR A 353 -1.12 -16.98 20.14
CA THR A 353 0.12 -17.19 20.91
C THR A 353 0.93 -18.35 20.36
N THR A 354 0.27 -19.43 19.92
CA THR A 354 0.93 -20.60 19.32
C THR A 354 1.68 -20.25 18.05
N HIS A 355 1.08 -19.46 17.16
CA HIS A 355 1.70 -19.05 15.90
C HIS A 355 2.83 -18.04 16.11
N ILE A 356 2.69 -17.16 17.10
CA ILE A 356 3.77 -16.24 17.52
C ILE A 356 4.97 -17.02 18.03
N VAL A 357 4.75 -18.00 18.92
CA VAL A 357 5.83 -18.86 19.45
C VAL A 357 6.47 -19.67 18.32
N LEU A 358 5.67 -20.19 17.38
CA LEU A 358 6.16 -20.91 16.21
C LEU A 358 7.07 -20.01 15.35
N LEU A 359 6.64 -18.77 15.05
CA LEU A 359 7.42 -17.80 14.28
C LEU A 359 8.77 -17.53 14.95
N LEU A 360 8.76 -17.15 16.23
CA LEU A 360 10.00 -16.81 16.96
C LEU A 360 10.95 -18.01 17.07
N SER A 361 10.39 -19.22 17.24
CA SER A 361 11.18 -20.46 17.28
C SER A 361 11.83 -20.75 15.92
N LEU A 362 11.07 -20.63 14.82
CA LEU A 362 11.59 -20.84 13.47
C LEU A 362 12.65 -19.81 13.10
N ILE A 363 12.44 -18.53 13.41
CA ILE A 363 13.44 -17.47 13.21
C ILE A 363 14.71 -17.77 14.00
N GLY A 364 14.58 -18.22 15.26
CA GLY A 364 15.72 -18.64 16.08
C GLY A 364 16.49 -19.81 15.47
N ILE A 365 15.79 -20.86 14.99
CA ILE A 365 16.42 -22.02 14.35
C ILE A 365 17.12 -21.61 13.04
N VAL A 366 16.50 -20.76 12.22
CA VAL A 366 17.12 -20.24 11.00
C VAL A 366 18.39 -19.46 11.34
N GLY A 367 18.33 -18.56 12.32
CA GLY A 367 19.49 -17.81 12.80
C GLY A 367 20.63 -18.73 13.24
N LEU A 368 20.31 -19.78 14.01
CA LEU A 368 21.29 -20.77 14.49
C LEU A 368 22.03 -21.43 13.33
N LEU A 369 21.29 -21.87 12.30
CA LEU A 369 21.84 -22.59 11.15
C LEU A 369 22.64 -21.68 10.22
N LEU A 370 22.23 -20.41 10.07
CA LEU A 370 23.02 -19.41 9.34
C LEU A 370 24.34 -19.12 10.06
N ASN A 371 24.29 -18.87 11.37
CA ASN A 371 25.46 -18.57 12.20
C ASN A 371 26.41 -19.78 12.36
N LEU A 372 25.91 -21.01 12.24
CA LEU A 372 26.73 -22.22 12.15
C LEU A 372 27.63 -22.23 10.90
N CYS A 373 27.12 -21.74 9.77
CA CYS A 373 27.79 -21.82 8.47
C CYS A 373 28.81 -20.70 8.24
N ILE A 374 28.60 -19.50 8.81
CA ILE A 374 29.44 -18.31 8.54
C ILE A 374 30.93 -18.56 8.84
N PRO A 375 31.35 -18.98 10.06
CA PRO A 375 32.76 -19.20 10.36
C PRO A 375 33.40 -20.25 9.45
N ALA A 376 32.65 -21.31 9.12
CA ALA A 376 33.12 -22.37 8.26
C ALA A 376 33.39 -21.91 6.82
N LEU A 377 32.55 -21.03 6.26
CA LEU A 377 32.74 -20.47 4.92
C LEU A 377 34.00 -19.59 4.82
N PHE A 378 34.32 -18.83 5.87
CA PHE A 378 35.55 -18.05 5.94
C PHE A 378 36.80 -18.94 6.10
N VAL A 379 36.73 -19.99 6.94
CA VAL A 379 37.82 -20.96 7.10
C VAL A 379 38.13 -21.70 5.79
N GLU A 380 37.10 -22.14 5.06
CA GLU A 380 37.25 -22.84 3.77
C GLU A 380 38.06 -22.01 2.76
N THR A 381 37.79 -20.72 2.67
CA THR A 381 38.49 -19.82 1.74
C THR A 381 39.96 -19.64 2.12
N GLN A 382 40.26 -19.55 3.41
CA GLN A 382 41.63 -19.50 3.89
C GLN A 382 42.41 -20.80 3.58
N GLN A 383 41.77 -21.96 3.74
CA GLN A 383 42.39 -23.24 3.38
C GLN A 383 42.71 -23.34 1.88
N VAL A 384 41.88 -22.74 1.02
CA VAL A 384 42.16 -22.68 -0.42
C VAL A 384 43.39 -21.83 -0.71
N LEU A 385 43.48 -20.64 -0.11
CA LEU A 385 44.65 -19.77 -0.26
C LEU A 385 45.94 -20.48 0.16
N GLU A 386 45.90 -21.17 1.30
CA GLU A 386 47.04 -21.92 1.79
C GLU A 386 47.41 -23.09 0.86
N SER A 387 46.41 -23.79 0.31
CA SER A 387 46.67 -24.86 -0.66
C SER A 387 47.30 -24.34 -1.97
N MET A 388 46.93 -23.14 -2.41
CA MET A 388 47.53 -22.49 -3.58
C MET A 388 48.98 -22.09 -3.32
N GLU A 389 49.26 -21.51 -2.15
CA GLU A 389 50.60 -21.10 -1.72
C GLU A 389 51.51 -22.32 -1.52
N ARG A 390 51.00 -23.42 -0.96
CA ARG A 390 51.75 -24.68 -0.84
C ARG A 390 52.05 -25.31 -2.19
N ALA A 391 51.13 -25.21 -3.15
CA ALA A 391 51.32 -25.76 -4.50
C ALA A 391 52.29 -24.93 -5.36
N ARG A 392 52.30 -23.60 -5.16
CA ARG A 392 53.21 -22.66 -5.82
C ARG A 392 53.66 -21.58 -4.82
N PRO A 393 54.79 -21.79 -4.12
CA PRO A 393 55.31 -20.82 -3.17
C PRO A 393 55.59 -19.47 -3.84
N GLY A 394 55.12 -18.38 -3.24
CA GLY A 394 55.26 -17.02 -3.77
C GLY A 394 54.22 -16.63 -4.83
N ILE A 395 53.19 -17.45 -5.09
CA ILE A 395 52.15 -17.16 -6.10
C ILE A 395 51.42 -15.83 -5.84
N PHE A 396 51.33 -15.40 -4.59
CA PHE A 396 50.69 -14.15 -4.19
C PHE A 396 51.68 -13.02 -3.83
N GLY A 397 52.99 -13.24 -3.99
CA GLY A 397 54.04 -12.30 -3.60
C GLY A 397 54.23 -12.18 -2.07
N GLU A 398 55.16 -11.32 -1.64
CA GLU A 398 55.57 -11.18 -0.23
C GLU A 398 54.44 -10.76 0.74
N ARG A 399 53.34 -10.22 0.21
CA ARG A 399 52.23 -9.67 1.02
C ARG A 399 51.02 -10.60 1.14
N GLY A 400 51.01 -11.73 0.43
CA GLY A 400 49.92 -12.71 0.46
C GLY A 400 48.60 -12.22 -0.19
N ALA A 401 47.60 -13.11 -0.19
CA ALA A 401 46.32 -12.94 -0.89
C ALA A 401 45.09 -12.79 0.05
N VAL A 402 45.33 -12.78 1.36
CA VAL A 402 44.30 -12.97 2.38
C VAL A 402 43.27 -11.83 2.37
N ALA A 403 43.74 -10.58 2.25
CA ALA A 403 42.85 -9.42 2.18
C ALA A 403 41.97 -9.42 0.92
N GLN A 404 42.51 -9.87 -0.22
CA GLN A 404 41.77 -9.96 -1.49
C GLN A 404 40.71 -11.07 -1.43
N ALA A 405 41.02 -12.20 -0.79
CA ALA A 405 40.07 -13.30 -0.62
C ALA A 405 38.90 -12.91 0.29
N PHE A 406 39.18 -12.27 1.43
CA PHE A 406 38.13 -11.75 2.30
C PHE A 406 37.34 -10.63 1.64
N GLY A 407 37.97 -9.77 0.84
CA GLY A 407 37.28 -8.78 0.02
C GLY A 407 36.23 -9.42 -0.90
N ILE A 408 36.56 -10.52 -1.59
CA ILE A 408 35.62 -11.28 -2.43
C ILE A 408 34.47 -11.84 -1.58
N GLN A 409 34.77 -12.43 -0.42
CA GLN A 409 33.76 -13.01 0.46
C GLN A 409 32.79 -11.97 1.04
N THR A 410 33.32 -10.86 1.53
CA THR A 410 32.53 -9.72 2.01
C THR A 410 31.69 -9.14 0.89
N MET A 411 32.23 -9.00 -0.33
CA MET A 411 31.46 -8.56 -1.50
C MET A 411 30.29 -9.51 -1.79
N ALA A 412 30.53 -10.82 -1.78
CA ALA A 412 29.47 -11.80 -2.01
C ALA A 412 28.39 -11.76 -0.93
N GLN A 413 28.80 -11.56 0.34
CA GLN A 413 27.91 -11.46 1.49
C GLN A 413 27.05 -10.18 1.52
N PHE A 414 27.43 -9.11 0.79
CA PHE A 414 26.69 -7.84 0.75
C PHE A 414 25.97 -7.55 -0.59
N LEU A 415 26.19 -8.40 -1.60
CA LEU A 415 25.59 -8.29 -2.93
C LEU A 415 24.06 -8.53 -2.93
N GLU A 416 23.50 -9.12 -1.88
CA GLU A 416 22.05 -9.23 -1.61
C GLU A 416 21.34 -7.90 -1.55
N SER A 417 22.04 -6.82 -1.21
CA SER A 417 21.43 -5.50 -1.09
C SER A 417 20.82 -5.04 -2.42
N SER A 418 21.32 -5.57 -3.54
CA SER A 418 20.74 -5.39 -4.89
C SER A 418 19.45 -6.19 -5.13
N VAL A 419 19.22 -7.27 -4.36
CA VAL A 419 18.03 -8.14 -4.42
C VAL A 419 16.93 -7.65 -3.44
N LYS A 420 17.33 -6.99 -2.34
CA LYS A 420 16.44 -6.46 -1.30
C LYS A 420 15.30 -5.60 -1.84
N TYR A 421 15.61 -4.67 -2.74
CA TYR A 421 14.68 -3.65 -3.20
C TYR A 421 13.74 -4.12 -4.30
N PRO A 422 14.14 -4.93 -5.30
CA PRO A 422 13.17 -5.54 -6.22
C PRO A 422 12.13 -6.39 -5.49
N TRP A 423 12.51 -7.10 -4.41
CA TRP A 423 11.59 -7.93 -3.63
C TRP A 423 10.71 -7.08 -2.71
N GLY A 424 11.31 -6.09 -2.05
CA GLY A 424 10.59 -5.07 -1.30
C GLY A 424 9.61 -4.29 -2.19
N TYR A 425 9.99 -3.94 -3.42
CA TYR A 425 9.20 -3.20 -4.41
C TYR A 425 8.12 -4.09 -5.05
N GLN A 426 8.40 -5.34 -5.38
CA GLN A 426 7.41 -6.30 -5.88
C GLN A 426 6.36 -6.61 -4.80
N TYR A 427 6.79 -6.79 -3.55
CA TYR A 427 5.90 -7.00 -2.40
C TYR A 427 5.19 -5.70 -2.01
N LEU A 428 5.85 -4.55 -2.02
CA LEU A 428 5.22 -3.23 -1.85
C LEU A 428 4.24 -2.96 -3.00
N HIS A 429 4.45 -3.36 -4.25
CA HIS A 429 3.44 -3.21 -5.30
C HIS A 429 2.26 -4.18 -5.17
N THR A 430 2.47 -5.35 -4.56
CA THR A 430 1.39 -6.31 -4.27
C THR A 430 0.69 -6.05 -2.92
N THR A 431 1.33 -5.33 -2.00
CA THR A 431 0.87 -5.08 -0.61
C THR A 431 0.63 -3.59 -0.31
N SER A 432 1.04 -2.66 -1.19
CA SER A 432 0.67 -1.24 -1.18
C SER A 432 -0.82 -1.08 -1.39
N HIS A 433 -1.44 -2.01 -2.13
CA HIS A 433 -2.88 -2.12 -2.18
C HIS A 433 -3.53 -2.41 -0.82
N HIS A 434 -2.84 -2.99 0.18
CA HIS A 434 -3.43 -3.30 1.48
C HIS A 434 -3.01 -2.37 2.63
N SER A 435 -1.77 -1.88 2.62
CA SER A 435 -1.23 -1.08 3.73
C SER A 435 -1.51 0.43 3.56
N GLN A 436 -1.46 0.95 2.32
CA GLN A 436 -2.06 2.25 2.04
C GLN A 436 -3.57 2.17 2.26
N MET A 437 -4.27 1.09 1.86
CA MET A 437 -5.69 0.96 2.20
C MET A 437 -5.99 0.96 3.71
N GLN A 438 -5.09 0.54 4.61
CA GLN A 438 -5.36 0.60 6.06
C GLN A 438 -5.07 1.97 6.70
N GLN A 439 -3.99 2.65 6.32
CA GLN A 439 -3.71 4.02 6.78
C GLN A 439 -4.60 5.06 6.09
N GLN A 440 -4.98 4.83 4.83
CA GLN A 440 -6.03 5.57 4.15
C GLN A 440 -7.39 5.18 4.74
N ARG A 441 -7.73 3.92 5.08
CA ARG A 441 -9.01 3.56 5.76
C ARG A 441 -9.26 4.34 7.04
N GLN A 442 -8.23 4.62 7.84
CA GLN A 442 -8.36 5.46 9.04
C GLN A 442 -8.53 6.97 8.73
N GLN A 443 -8.29 7.41 7.48
CA GLN A 443 -8.51 8.77 7.00
C GLN A 443 -9.63 8.90 5.93
N THR A 444 -10.11 7.80 5.32
CA THR A 444 -10.99 7.80 4.13
C THR A 444 -12.42 7.40 4.39
N HIS A 445 -12.80 6.97 5.60
CA HIS A 445 -14.20 6.72 5.93
C HIS A 445 -14.56 7.60 7.12
N SER A 446 -15.09 8.78 6.85
CA SER A 446 -15.58 9.69 7.89
C SER A 446 -17.01 9.32 8.29
N TYR A 447 -17.78 8.84 7.32
CA TYR A 447 -19.20 8.56 7.47
C TYR A 447 -19.54 7.24 6.79
N SER A 448 -20.58 6.56 7.31
CA SER A 448 -21.16 5.36 6.74
C SER A 448 -22.64 5.58 6.43
N PHE A 449 -23.05 5.14 5.25
CA PHE A 449 -24.44 5.23 4.83
C PHE A 449 -25.18 3.95 5.26
N PRO A 450 -26.22 4.07 6.12
CA PRO A 450 -27.00 2.90 6.51
C PRO A 450 -27.77 2.36 5.30
N SER A 451 -27.88 1.02 5.19
CA SER A 451 -28.75 0.40 4.17
C SER A 451 -30.16 0.96 4.29
N GLU A 452 -30.84 1.23 3.18
CA GLU A 452 -32.24 1.70 3.18
C GLU A 452 -33.20 0.70 3.83
N SER A 453 -32.81 -0.57 3.97
CA SER A 453 -33.59 -1.57 4.69
C SER A 453 -33.47 -1.49 6.22
N SER A 454 -32.59 -0.62 6.73
CA SER A 454 -32.34 -0.40 8.16
C SER A 454 -33.51 0.33 8.83
N PRO A 455 -33.62 0.29 10.17
CA PRO A 455 -34.72 0.98 10.85
C PRO A 455 -34.74 2.48 10.59
N HIS A 456 -35.92 3.03 10.30
CA HIS A 456 -36.13 4.45 10.08
C HIS A 456 -36.73 5.14 11.31
N GLU A 457 -36.35 6.40 11.50
CA GLU A 457 -37.02 7.36 12.37
C GLU A 457 -38.25 7.97 11.69
N ALA A 458 -38.11 8.33 10.41
CA ALA A 458 -39.18 8.91 9.59
C ALA A 458 -38.86 8.80 8.09
N THR A 459 -39.86 9.05 7.24
CA THR A 459 -39.70 9.31 5.80
C THR A 459 -39.97 10.77 5.47
N ILE A 460 -39.13 11.37 4.65
CA ILE A 460 -39.32 12.70 4.07
C ILE A 460 -40.04 12.57 2.73
N LEU A 461 -41.05 13.42 2.52
CA LEU A 461 -41.81 13.59 1.29
C LEU A 461 -41.94 15.09 0.97
N GLY A 462 -42.04 15.43 -0.31
CA GLY A 462 -42.30 16.81 -0.76
C GLY A 462 -43.67 16.92 -1.42
N PHE A 463 -44.47 17.91 -1.02
CA PHE A 463 -45.73 18.21 -1.68
C PHE A 463 -45.48 19.06 -2.94
N PRO A 464 -45.99 18.65 -4.12
CA PRO A 464 -45.65 19.31 -5.38
C PRO A 464 -46.29 20.69 -5.50
N SER A 465 -45.47 21.70 -5.81
CA SER A 465 -45.95 23.05 -6.08
C SER A 465 -46.68 23.14 -7.43
N ARG A 466 -47.49 24.18 -7.62
CA ARG A 466 -48.11 24.45 -8.95
C ARG A 466 -47.10 24.77 -10.04
N THR A 467 -45.87 25.14 -9.67
CA THR A 467 -44.80 25.49 -10.59
C THR A 467 -43.95 24.29 -11.02
N SER A 468 -44.11 23.13 -10.39
CA SER A 468 -43.27 21.95 -10.70
C SER A 468 -43.78 21.09 -11.85
N THR A 469 -45.04 21.23 -12.25
CA THR A 469 -45.67 20.36 -13.24
C THR A 469 -46.84 21.06 -13.92
N THR A 470 -47.24 20.56 -15.10
CA THR A 470 -48.42 20.98 -15.86
C THR A 470 -49.69 21.03 -14.97
N SER A 471 -50.61 21.93 -15.29
CA SER A 471 -51.90 22.03 -14.57
C SER A 471 -52.73 20.72 -14.67
N ARG A 472 -52.54 19.98 -15.76
CA ARG A 472 -53.20 18.70 -16.03
C ARG A 472 -52.78 17.60 -15.06
N LEU A 473 -51.48 17.50 -14.76
CA LEU A 473 -50.94 16.44 -13.91
C LEU A 473 -50.88 16.84 -12.43
N HIS A 474 -50.82 18.14 -12.11
CA HIS A 474 -50.65 18.64 -10.75
C HIS A 474 -51.62 18.02 -9.75
N SER A 475 -52.92 18.00 -10.06
CA SER A 475 -53.93 17.45 -9.14
C SER A 475 -53.80 15.93 -8.92
N ASN A 476 -53.33 15.18 -9.92
CA ASN A 476 -53.09 13.74 -9.81
C ASN A 476 -51.87 13.48 -8.93
N ILE A 477 -50.77 14.19 -9.17
CA ILE A 477 -49.53 14.02 -8.42
C ILE A 477 -49.74 14.40 -6.94
N CYS A 478 -50.49 15.47 -6.65
CA CYS A 478 -50.86 15.82 -5.28
C CYS A 478 -51.58 14.67 -4.57
N ARG A 479 -52.52 14.00 -5.25
CA ARG A 479 -53.23 12.84 -4.69
C ARG A 479 -52.30 11.64 -4.50
N GLU A 480 -51.45 11.35 -5.47
CA GLU A 480 -50.48 10.24 -5.42
C GLU A 480 -49.48 10.41 -4.26
N ILE A 481 -48.98 11.63 -4.01
CA ILE A 481 -48.10 11.92 -2.88
C ILE A 481 -48.84 11.73 -1.55
N ILE A 482 -50.10 12.13 -1.45
CA ILE A 482 -50.92 11.91 -0.23
C ILE A 482 -51.22 10.42 -0.02
N ASP A 483 -51.50 9.67 -1.09
CA ASP A 483 -51.69 8.22 -1.04
C ASP A 483 -50.42 7.49 -0.61
N LEU A 484 -49.26 7.91 -1.13
CA LEU A 484 -47.96 7.42 -0.71
C LEU A 484 -47.69 7.75 0.76
N ALA A 485 -47.88 9.01 1.17
CA ALA A 485 -47.70 9.45 2.55
C ALA A 485 -48.57 8.62 3.53
N ALA A 486 -49.84 8.40 3.20
CA ALA A 486 -50.75 7.57 3.99
C ALA A 486 -50.32 6.09 4.04
N THR A 487 -49.76 5.58 2.94
CA THR A 487 -49.27 4.19 2.90
C THR A 487 -48.03 4.03 3.76
N VAL A 488 -47.06 4.94 3.63
CA VAL A 488 -45.82 4.96 4.44
C VAL A 488 -46.14 5.16 5.92
N SER A 489 -47.12 6.01 6.26
CA SER A 489 -47.47 6.31 7.65
C SER A 489 -48.07 5.14 8.43
N SER A 490 -48.46 4.06 7.74
CA SER A 490 -48.81 2.79 8.37
C SER A 490 -47.60 2.00 8.91
N PHE A 491 -46.38 2.38 8.54
CA PHE A 491 -45.12 1.74 8.95
C PHE A 491 -44.24 2.67 9.79
N GLU A 492 -44.20 3.97 9.44
CA GLU A 492 -43.31 4.94 10.09
C GLU A 492 -43.77 6.39 9.93
N PRO A 493 -43.34 7.32 10.80
CA PRO A 493 -43.68 8.74 10.69
C PRO A 493 -43.30 9.35 9.33
N VAL A 494 -44.12 10.28 8.85
CA VAL A 494 -43.90 11.01 7.58
C VAL A 494 -43.75 12.50 7.85
N ARG A 495 -42.72 13.09 7.27
CA ARG A 495 -42.44 14.54 7.23
C ARG A 495 -42.74 15.04 5.82
N LEU A 496 -43.91 15.63 5.63
CA LEU A 496 -44.37 16.16 4.35
C LEU A 496 -44.03 17.66 4.28
N TYR A 497 -42.98 18.01 3.54
CA TYR A 497 -42.58 19.40 3.32
C TYR A 497 -43.47 20.03 2.25
N THR A 498 -44.13 21.13 2.61
CA THR A 498 -45.15 21.77 1.78
C THR A 498 -44.95 23.27 1.75
N ARG A 499 -45.08 23.88 0.58
CA ARG A 499 -45.07 25.34 0.45
C ARG A 499 -46.17 25.97 1.31
N PRO A 500 -45.92 27.10 2.00
CA PRO A 500 -46.94 27.74 2.85
C PRO A 500 -48.30 27.93 2.18
N GLU A 501 -48.31 28.33 0.91
CA GLU A 501 -49.50 28.53 0.09
C GLU A 501 -50.27 27.24 -0.28
N ASP A 502 -49.61 26.07 -0.23
CA ASP A 502 -50.19 24.78 -0.59
C ASP A 502 -50.62 23.94 0.64
N ILE A 503 -50.37 24.43 1.86
CA ILE A 503 -50.70 23.72 3.12
C ILE A 503 -52.18 23.38 3.22
N ASP A 504 -53.06 24.33 2.90
CA ASP A 504 -54.51 24.11 2.96
C ASP A 504 -54.95 23.00 1.99
N SER A 505 -54.35 22.97 0.79
CA SER A 505 -54.62 21.95 -0.23
C SER A 505 -54.15 20.57 0.23
N ALA A 506 -52.91 20.46 0.74
CA ALA A 506 -52.37 19.22 1.27
C ALA A 506 -53.20 18.70 2.46
N THR A 507 -53.61 19.58 3.36
CA THR A 507 -54.43 19.26 4.53
C THR A 507 -55.80 18.74 4.13
N GLU A 508 -56.45 19.38 3.15
CA GLU A 508 -57.76 18.96 2.66
C GLU A 508 -57.69 17.60 1.95
N LEU A 509 -56.68 17.36 1.11
CA LEU A 509 -56.48 16.05 0.47
C LEU A 509 -56.22 14.95 1.50
N LEU A 510 -55.41 15.23 2.52
CA LEU A 510 -55.15 14.29 3.60
C LEU A 510 -56.44 13.96 4.38
N ARG A 511 -57.27 14.96 4.67
CA ARG A 511 -58.59 14.81 5.31
C ARG A 511 -59.53 13.94 4.46
N GLN A 512 -59.58 14.17 3.15
CA GLN A 512 -60.38 13.37 2.23
C GLN A 512 -59.91 11.91 2.21
N ARG A 513 -58.60 11.67 2.16
CA ARG A 513 -58.02 10.33 2.19
C ARG A 513 -58.35 9.60 3.49
N THR A 514 -58.24 10.30 4.62
CA THR A 514 -58.62 9.83 5.95
C THR A 514 -60.06 9.35 6.01
N GLN A 515 -60.98 10.16 5.51
CA GLN A 515 -62.40 9.81 5.50
C GLN A 515 -62.69 8.59 4.65
N SER A 516 -61.94 8.38 3.56
CA SER A 516 -62.01 7.16 2.75
C SER A 516 -61.50 5.93 3.53
N ASP A 517 -60.41 6.04 4.29
CA ASP A 517 -59.86 4.92 5.09
C ASP A 517 -60.74 4.56 6.30
N ILE A 518 -61.29 5.54 7.00
CA ILE A 518 -62.24 5.31 8.11
C ILE A 518 -63.48 4.56 7.61
N LYS A 519 -64.03 4.95 6.45
CA LYS A 519 -65.15 4.24 5.81
C LYS A 519 -64.82 2.80 5.43
N LYS A 520 -63.53 2.47 5.27
CA LYS A 520 -63.02 1.13 4.97
C LYS A 520 -62.50 0.38 6.22
N ASN A 521 -62.77 0.87 7.44
CA ASN A 521 -62.30 0.32 8.72
C ASN A 521 -60.75 0.34 8.93
N ASN A 522 -60.00 1.23 8.27
CA ASN A 522 -58.54 1.38 8.42
C ASN A 522 -58.17 2.65 9.23
N ALA A 523 -58.59 2.72 10.49
CA ALA A 523 -58.73 3.99 11.22
C ALA A 523 -57.49 4.58 11.95
N THR A 524 -56.25 4.12 11.71
CA THR A 524 -55.09 4.45 12.59
C THR A 524 -53.95 5.26 11.98
N VAL A 525 -54.12 5.87 10.80
CA VAL A 525 -52.98 6.21 9.92
C VAL A 525 -52.49 7.67 9.96
N HIS A 526 -53.27 8.63 10.49
CA HIS A 526 -53.03 10.07 10.24
C HIS A 526 -52.22 10.85 11.28
N GLU A 527 -52.11 10.37 12.53
CA GLU A 527 -51.31 11.08 13.55
C GLU A 527 -49.80 11.03 13.26
N ALA A 528 -49.37 10.15 12.35
CA ALA A 528 -47.98 9.97 11.97
C ALA A 528 -47.52 10.86 10.80
N ILE A 529 -48.42 11.61 10.14
CA ILE A 529 -48.06 12.51 9.02
C ILE A 529 -48.03 13.94 9.52
N ARG A 530 -46.87 14.59 9.35
CA ARG A 530 -46.66 15.97 9.72
C ARG A 530 -46.40 16.84 8.50
N ILE A 531 -47.25 17.87 8.31
CA ILE A 531 -47.05 18.90 7.29
C ILE A 531 -46.10 19.97 7.85
N ILE A 532 -44.99 20.22 7.14
CA ILE A 532 -43.94 21.15 7.54
C ILE A 532 -43.87 22.28 6.49
N PRO A 533 -44.12 23.54 6.86
CA PRO A 533 -43.98 24.67 5.95
C PRO A 533 -42.54 24.80 5.44
N CYS A 534 -42.33 24.69 4.13
CA CYS A 534 -41.01 24.83 3.52
C CYS A 534 -41.13 25.28 2.06
N VAL A 535 -40.31 26.24 1.65
CA VAL A 535 -40.30 26.77 0.29
C VAL A 535 -39.51 25.82 -0.60
N THR A 536 -40.22 24.93 -1.29
CA THR A 536 -39.64 24.01 -2.29
C THR A 536 -40.57 23.88 -3.48
N ASN A 537 -40.03 23.76 -4.69
CA ASN A 537 -40.88 23.59 -5.88
C ASN A 537 -41.11 22.11 -6.17
N HIS A 538 -40.06 21.29 -6.07
CA HIS A 538 -40.06 19.88 -6.44
C HIS A 538 -40.63 18.96 -5.34
N CYS A 539 -41.20 17.83 -5.78
CA CYS A 539 -41.51 16.68 -4.91
C CYS A 539 -40.38 15.63 -4.88
N TRP A 540 -39.31 15.83 -5.66
CA TRP A 540 -38.18 14.92 -5.85
C TRP A 540 -37.17 14.94 -4.69
N VAL A 541 -37.66 14.73 -3.48
CA VAL A 541 -36.87 14.86 -2.24
C VAL A 541 -35.74 13.85 -2.13
N ARG A 542 -35.76 12.76 -2.91
CA ARG A 542 -34.63 11.84 -3.06
C ARG A 542 -33.38 12.53 -3.60
N ASP A 543 -33.59 13.46 -4.53
CA ASP A 543 -32.49 14.12 -5.25
C ASP A 543 -32.13 15.46 -4.62
N THR A 544 -33.13 16.18 -4.09
CA THR A 544 -32.95 17.51 -3.50
C THR A 544 -32.70 17.49 -2.00
N GLY A 545 -33.04 16.39 -1.32
CA GLY A 545 -33.01 16.25 0.14
C GLY A 545 -31.62 15.89 0.69
N PRO A 546 -31.46 15.96 2.02
CA PRO A 546 -30.21 15.58 2.66
C PRO A 546 -30.08 14.06 2.76
N VAL A 547 -28.85 13.55 2.60
CA VAL A 547 -28.54 12.12 2.69
C VAL A 547 -27.97 11.80 4.06
N TYR A 548 -28.77 11.23 4.94
CA TYR A 548 -28.39 10.94 6.33
C TYR A 548 -27.35 9.81 6.42
N VAL A 549 -26.36 10.00 7.28
CA VAL A 549 -25.24 9.08 7.50
C VAL A 549 -24.90 8.97 8.99
N HIS A 550 -24.19 7.90 9.34
CA HIS A 550 -23.58 7.72 10.65
C HIS A 550 -22.10 8.08 10.59
N ARG A 551 -21.51 8.42 11.74
CA ARG A 551 -20.05 8.59 11.84
C ARG A 551 -19.40 7.21 11.90
N ALA A 552 -18.37 6.98 11.09
CA ALA A 552 -17.75 5.66 10.95
C ALA A 552 -17.11 5.13 12.25
N ASP A 553 -16.70 6.02 13.17
CA ASP A 553 -16.07 5.67 14.45
C ASP A 553 -17.06 5.45 15.62
N ASN A 554 -18.38 5.44 15.34
CA ASN A 554 -19.44 5.35 16.35
C ASN A 554 -19.37 6.42 17.45
N GLY A 555 -18.74 7.58 17.19
CA GLY A 555 -18.53 8.67 18.15
C GLY A 555 -19.79 9.42 18.61
N GLY A 556 -20.99 8.92 18.31
CA GLY A 556 -22.27 9.59 18.52
C GLY A 556 -22.51 10.76 17.55
N GLY A 557 -23.73 11.31 17.57
CA GLY A 557 -24.16 12.43 16.72
C GLY A 557 -24.87 12.01 15.44
N ARG A 558 -25.69 12.92 14.91
CA ARG A 558 -26.45 12.75 13.66
C ARG A 558 -25.80 13.57 12.57
N PHE A 559 -25.63 13.01 11.38
CA PHE A 559 -24.97 13.65 10.25
C PHE A 559 -25.80 13.48 9.00
N ALA A 560 -25.81 14.50 8.15
CA ALA A 560 -26.44 14.40 6.86
C ALA A 560 -25.65 15.16 5.80
N ILE A 561 -25.53 14.55 4.63
CA ILE A 561 -24.76 15.05 3.51
C ILE A 561 -25.66 15.97 2.68
N ASP A 562 -25.14 17.17 2.41
CA ASP A 562 -25.63 18.08 1.40
C ASP A 562 -24.74 17.91 0.16
N PHE A 563 -25.27 17.20 -0.84
CA PHE A 563 -24.58 16.94 -2.11
C PHE A 563 -24.62 18.14 -3.06
N SER A 564 -25.12 19.31 -2.64
CA SER A 564 -25.13 20.52 -3.48
C SER A 564 -25.83 20.29 -4.82
N PHE A 565 -27.10 19.88 -4.76
CA PHE A 565 -27.97 19.65 -5.90
C PHE A 565 -27.88 20.80 -6.94
N CYS A 566 -27.97 20.47 -8.24
CA CYS A 566 -27.83 21.45 -9.31
C CYS A 566 -28.80 21.23 -10.49
N GLU A 567 -30.07 20.89 -10.22
CA GLU A 567 -31.13 20.69 -11.24
C GLU A 567 -30.73 19.71 -12.34
N TRP A 568 -30.23 18.54 -11.94
CA TRP A 568 -29.75 17.52 -12.86
C TRP A 568 -28.84 18.10 -13.97
N GLY A 569 -27.89 18.96 -13.58
CA GLY A 569 -26.89 19.55 -14.48
C GLY A 569 -27.41 20.72 -15.29
N GLU A 570 -28.26 21.55 -14.67
CA GLU A 570 -28.89 22.71 -15.31
C GLU A 570 -29.75 22.36 -16.53
N LYS A 571 -30.29 21.14 -16.56
CA LYS A 571 -31.21 20.74 -17.62
C LYS A 571 -32.53 21.47 -17.41
N ILE A 572 -32.81 22.42 -18.30
CA ILE A 572 -34.10 23.09 -18.35
C ILE A 572 -35.10 22.11 -18.96
N LEU A 573 -36.24 21.89 -18.29
CA LEU A 573 -37.39 21.24 -18.88
C LEU A 573 -37.99 22.18 -19.94
N GLU A 574 -37.35 22.28 -21.11
CA GLU A 574 -37.81 23.05 -22.26
C GLU A 574 -39.01 22.33 -22.91
N GLY A 575 -40.17 23.00 -22.94
CA GLY A 575 -41.38 22.50 -23.59
C GLY A 575 -42.53 23.50 -23.51
N GLU A 576 -43.54 23.34 -24.37
CA GLU A 576 -44.83 24.05 -24.32
C GLU A 576 -45.66 23.61 -23.09
N ASP A 577 -45.13 23.84 -21.89
CA ASP A 577 -45.82 23.50 -20.65
C ASP A 577 -46.60 24.72 -20.14
N ASP A 578 -47.84 24.52 -19.70
CA ASP A 578 -48.74 25.55 -19.16
C ASP A 578 -48.40 25.96 -17.72
N ARG A 579 -47.20 25.59 -17.25
CA ARG A 579 -46.65 25.98 -15.95
C ARG A 579 -46.63 27.50 -15.79
N PRO A 580 -46.89 28.01 -14.58
CA PRO A 580 -46.76 29.43 -14.29
C PRO A 580 -45.35 29.94 -14.61
N ILE A 581 -45.24 31.10 -15.28
CA ILE A 581 -43.96 31.75 -15.54
C ILE A 581 -43.36 32.18 -14.20
N VAL A 582 -42.16 31.68 -13.90
CA VAL A 582 -41.38 32.01 -12.70
C VAL A 582 -39.98 32.45 -13.11
N ASP A 583 -39.37 33.31 -12.30
CA ASP A 583 -37.95 33.62 -12.43
C ASP A 583 -37.15 32.33 -12.19
N TYR A 584 -36.57 31.79 -13.27
CA TYR A 584 -35.83 30.54 -13.25
C TYR A 584 -34.68 30.56 -12.25
N ALA A 585 -33.99 31.69 -12.10
CA ALA A 585 -32.87 31.80 -11.17
C ALA A 585 -33.34 31.63 -9.72
N ALA A 586 -34.42 32.32 -9.34
CA ALA A 586 -35.03 32.18 -8.02
C ALA A 586 -35.58 30.77 -7.78
N TRP A 587 -36.28 30.22 -8.78
CA TRP A 587 -36.86 28.87 -8.71
C TRP A 587 -35.79 27.78 -8.50
N LYS A 588 -34.68 27.85 -9.24
CA LYS A 588 -33.51 26.97 -9.07
C LYS A 588 -32.86 27.16 -7.70
N GLU A 589 -32.72 28.41 -7.25
CA GLU A 589 -32.12 28.70 -5.94
C GLU A 589 -32.93 28.11 -4.77
N GLU A 590 -34.26 28.04 -4.90
CA GLU A 590 -35.12 27.38 -3.91
C GLU A 590 -34.85 25.87 -3.85
N ASN A 591 -34.86 25.18 -5.00
CA ASN A 591 -34.66 23.72 -5.04
C ASN A 591 -33.27 23.29 -4.58
N THR A 592 -32.23 24.02 -4.98
CA THR A 592 -30.84 23.74 -4.59
C THR A 592 -30.54 24.00 -3.11
N ARG A 593 -31.45 24.70 -2.40
CA ARG A 593 -31.36 24.93 -0.95
C ARG A 593 -32.18 23.96 -0.10
N PHE A 594 -32.96 23.07 -0.72
CA PHE A 594 -33.90 22.21 0.00
C PHE A 594 -33.23 21.34 1.08
N ALA A 595 -32.13 20.64 0.76
CA ALA A 595 -31.37 19.86 1.74
C ALA A 595 -30.97 20.68 2.98
N ARG A 596 -30.52 21.92 2.77
CA ARG A 596 -30.14 22.83 3.86
C ARG A 596 -31.34 23.26 4.70
N GLN A 597 -32.45 23.62 4.07
CA GLN A 597 -33.67 24.04 4.76
C GLN A 597 -34.26 22.91 5.60
N VAL A 598 -34.29 21.68 5.08
CA VAL A 598 -34.72 20.49 5.82
C VAL A 598 -33.90 20.34 7.11
N LEU A 599 -32.58 20.46 7.03
CA LEU A 599 -31.70 20.34 8.19
C LEU A 599 -31.85 21.51 9.17
N GLU A 600 -32.06 22.74 8.69
CA GLU A 600 -32.32 23.90 9.53
C GLU A 600 -33.62 23.73 10.33
N LEU A 601 -34.72 23.37 9.65
CA LEU A 601 -36.03 23.13 10.27
C LEU A 601 -36.00 21.95 11.24
N GLU A 602 -35.31 20.84 10.90
CA GLU A 602 -35.16 19.72 11.83
C GLU A 602 -34.37 20.14 13.08
N ASN A 603 -33.32 20.95 12.91
CA ASN A 603 -32.47 21.40 14.01
C ASN A 603 -33.13 22.42 14.94
N GLU A 604 -34.09 23.21 14.44
CA GLU A 604 -34.91 24.11 15.27
C GLU A 604 -35.73 23.33 16.31
N GLU A 605 -36.08 22.09 16.00
CA GLU A 605 -36.97 21.26 16.81
C GLU A 605 -36.26 20.13 17.56
N ALA A 606 -35.06 19.77 17.12
CA ALA A 606 -34.31 18.61 17.62
C ALA A 606 -33.74 18.76 19.04
N GLY A 607 -33.75 19.96 19.63
CA GLY A 607 -33.13 20.21 20.92
C GLY A 607 -31.67 19.75 20.97
N PRO A 608 -31.27 18.79 21.83
CA PRO A 608 -29.90 18.27 21.88
C PRO A 608 -29.53 17.31 20.74
N SER A 609 -30.49 16.85 19.92
CA SER A 609 -30.30 15.85 18.85
C SER A 609 -29.97 16.47 17.50
N HIS A 610 -29.02 17.41 17.50
CA HIS A 610 -28.66 18.21 16.33
C HIS A 610 -28.05 17.36 15.19
N VAL A 611 -28.51 17.59 13.96
CA VAL A 611 -27.98 17.00 12.73
C VAL A 611 -26.91 17.92 12.14
N THR A 612 -25.68 17.44 12.11
CA THR A 612 -24.54 18.17 11.54
C THR A 612 -24.54 18.04 10.02
N ARG A 613 -24.56 19.18 9.31
CA ARG A 613 -24.48 19.22 7.85
C ARG A 613 -23.05 18.94 7.36
N VAL A 614 -22.91 17.97 6.47
CA VAL A 614 -21.67 17.61 5.79
C VAL A 614 -21.79 18.04 4.32
N VAL A 615 -21.02 19.03 3.90
CA VAL A 615 -21.06 19.47 2.48
C VAL A 615 -20.10 18.59 1.67
N SER A 616 -20.61 18.01 0.58
CA SER A 616 -19.83 17.23 -0.37
C SER A 616 -19.06 18.12 -1.34
N LYS A 617 -17.88 17.68 -1.79
CA LYS A 617 -17.17 18.29 -2.93
C LYS A 617 -17.73 17.83 -4.29
N VAL A 618 -18.41 16.69 -4.30
CA VAL A 618 -19.06 16.10 -5.47
C VAL A 618 -20.53 16.50 -5.45
N ARG A 619 -21.02 16.98 -6.59
CA ARG A 619 -22.44 17.14 -6.86
C ARG A 619 -23.06 15.81 -7.25
N LEU A 620 -24.13 15.45 -6.56
CA LEU A 620 -24.78 14.17 -6.70
C LEU A 620 -26.24 14.27 -6.25
N GLU A 621 -27.08 13.43 -6.82
CA GLU A 621 -28.46 13.22 -6.42
C GLU A 621 -28.61 11.88 -5.69
N GLY A 622 -29.49 11.79 -4.68
CA GLY A 622 -29.69 10.56 -3.94
C GLY A 622 -30.17 9.39 -4.80
N GLY A 623 -30.93 9.63 -5.88
CA GLY A 623 -31.34 8.59 -6.83
C GLY A 623 -30.19 8.01 -7.66
N GLY A 624 -29.05 8.71 -7.69
CA GLY A 624 -27.80 8.22 -8.28
C GLY A 624 -27.00 7.30 -7.36
N ILE A 625 -27.44 7.08 -6.11
CA ILE A 625 -26.74 6.29 -5.09
C ILE A 625 -27.49 4.98 -4.85
N GLU A 626 -26.83 3.85 -5.08
CA GLU A 626 -27.33 2.55 -4.67
C GLU A 626 -26.24 1.75 -3.95
N LEU A 627 -26.54 1.33 -2.71
CA LEU A 627 -25.56 0.79 -1.77
C LEU A 627 -26.07 -0.49 -1.11
N ASP A 628 -25.19 -1.46 -0.95
CA ASP A 628 -25.52 -2.73 -0.29
C ASP A 628 -25.42 -2.67 1.25
N GLY A 629 -24.85 -1.59 1.79
CA GLY A 629 -24.55 -1.43 3.22
C GLY A 629 -23.36 -2.27 3.71
N GLN A 630 -22.57 -2.86 2.80
CA GLN A 630 -21.38 -3.67 3.09
C GLN A 630 -20.19 -3.29 2.17
N GLY A 631 -20.14 -2.02 1.78
CA GLY A 631 -19.03 -1.41 1.06
C GLY A 631 -19.15 -1.45 -0.47
N THR A 632 -20.29 -1.83 -1.05
CA THR A 632 -20.50 -1.88 -2.51
C THR A 632 -21.42 -0.76 -2.98
N PHE A 633 -20.96 -0.02 -3.98
CA PHE A 633 -21.73 1.02 -4.68
C PHE A 633 -22.03 0.59 -6.11
N ILE A 634 -23.27 0.81 -6.57
CA ILE A 634 -23.65 0.71 -7.99
C ILE A 634 -24.11 2.09 -8.45
N GLY A 635 -23.63 2.54 -9.62
CA GLY A 635 -24.06 3.80 -10.21
C GLY A 635 -23.76 3.92 -11.71
N ALA A 636 -24.40 4.90 -12.34
CA ALA A 636 -24.19 5.22 -13.75
C ALA A 636 -23.07 6.23 -13.93
N GLU A 637 -22.15 5.99 -14.88
CA GLU A 637 -21.12 6.97 -15.21
C GLU A 637 -21.73 8.23 -15.84
N SER A 638 -22.78 8.08 -16.65
CA SER A 638 -23.45 9.20 -17.32
C SER A 638 -24.05 10.23 -16.37
N SER A 639 -24.53 9.83 -15.20
CA SER A 639 -25.14 10.73 -14.21
C SER A 639 -24.12 11.35 -13.25
N ILE A 640 -23.10 10.60 -12.83
CA ILE A 640 -22.17 11.03 -11.78
C ILE A 640 -20.89 11.63 -12.36
N VAL A 641 -20.28 10.93 -13.32
CA VAL A 641 -18.98 11.28 -13.90
C VAL A 641 -19.22 12.16 -15.14
N CYS A 642 -19.88 13.30 -14.94
CA CYS A 642 -20.19 14.22 -16.02
C CYS A 642 -19.88 15.68 -15.66
N GLU A 643 -19.34 16.41 -16.64
CA GLU A 643 -18.86 17.79 -16.50
C GLU A 643 -19.97 18.77 -16.03
N MET A 644 -21.22 18.51 -16.41
CA MET A 644 -22.36 19.35 -16.03
C MET A 644 -22.73 19.22 -14.54
N ARG A 645 -22.40 18.10 -13.90
CA ARG A 645 -22.52 17.94 -12.43
C ARG A 645 -21.24 18.34 -11.73
N ASN A 646 -20.14 17.75 -12.18
CA ASN A 646 -18.86 17.73 -11.48
C ASN A 646 -17.75 18.30 -12.38
N PRO A 647 -17.75 19.62 -12.66
CA PRO A 647 -16.81 20.21 -13.59
C PRO A 647 -15.37 20.09 -13.09
N GLY A 648 -14.49 19.56 -13.93
CA GLY A 648 -13.07 19.37 -13.61
C GLY A 648 -12.75 18.27 -12.59
N LEU A 649 -13.70 17.44 -12.18
CA LEU A 649 -13.43 16.29 -11.29
C LEU A 649 -13.33 14.98 -12.09
N GLY A 650 -12.22 14.26 -11.89
CA GLY A 650 -12.03 12.92 -12.44
C GLY A 650 -12.81 11.85 -11.68
N LYS A 651 -12.99 10.68 -12.33
CA LYS A 651 -13.68 9.53 -11.73
C LYS A 651 -13.05 9.12 -10.40
N GLU A 652 -11.73 9.09 -10.31
CA GLU A 652 -10.98 8.72 -9.11
C GLU A 652 -11.17 9.71 -7.95
N GLU A 653 -11.39 10.98 -8.24
CA GLU A 653 -11.64 12.03 -7.24
C GLU A 653 -13.06 11.94 -6.69
N ILE A 654 -14.04 11.72 -7.58
CA ILE A 654 -15.42 11.43 -7.21
C ILE A 654 -15.46 10.21 -6.30
N GLU A 655 -14.84 9.13 -6.76
CA GLU A 655 -14.73 7.88 -6.03
C GLU A 655 -14.09 8.08 -4.64
N ARG A 656 -13.05 8.90 -4.51
CA ARG A 656 -12.41 9.20 -3.22
C ARG A 656 -13.34 9.94 -2.26
N GLU A 657 -14.11 10.91 -2.75
CA GLU A 657 -15.07 11.65 -1.94
C GLU A 657 -16.24 10.76 -1.51
N LEU A 658 -16.74 9.89 -2.40
CA LEU A 658 -17.79 8.94 -2.05
C LEU A 658 -17.35 7.90 -1.01
N ARG A 659 -16.08 7.45 -1.03
CA ARG A 659 -15.54 6.61 0.06
C ARG A 659 -15.59 7.31 1.41
N ARG A 660 -15.26 8.60 1.44
CA ARG A 660 -15.31 9.46 2.63
C ARG A 660 -16.70 9.61 3.22
N LEU A 661 -17.68 9.71 2.34
CA LEU A 661 -19.06 10.05 2.66
C LEU A 661 -19.96 8.84 2.93
N LEU A 662 -19.71 7.71 2.28
CA LEU A 662 -20.68 6.61 2.21
C LEU A 662 -20.14 5.26 2.71
N ASP A 663 -18.87 5.18 3.12
CA ASP A 663 -18.21 3.94 3.56
C ASP A 663 -18.20 2.83 2.49
N VAL A 664 -17.76 3.19 1.28
CA VAL A 664 -17.69 2.29 0.11
C VAL A 664 -16.26 1.81 -0.10
N ASP A 665 -16.06 0.53 -0.37
CA ASP A 665 -14.78 -0.06 -0.77
C ASP A 665 -14.74 -0.31 -2.29
N LYS A 666 -15.85 -0.81 -2.86
CA LYS A 666 -15.96 -1.23 -4.27
C LYS A 666 -17.04 -0.45 -5.02
N PHE A 667 -16.67 0.06 -6.19
CA PHE A 667 -17.58 0.73 -7.11
C PHE A 667 -17.84 -0.17 -8.32
N VAL A 668 -19.12 -0.39 -8.64
CA VAL A 668 -19.60 -1.12 -9.81
C VAL A 668 -20.30 -0.10 -10.70
N TRP A 669 -19.64 0.23 -11.80
CA TRP A 669 -20.10 1.25 -12.74
C TRP A 669 -20.73 0.61 -13.97
N PHE A 670 -21.87 1.14 -14.41
CA PHE A 670 -22.38 0.92 -15.76
C PHE A 670 -22.36 2.23 -16.56
N PRO A 671 -22.22 2.20 -17.89
CA PRO A 671 -22.02 3.42 -18.68
C PRO A 671 -23.18 4.41 -18.59
N GLY A 672 -24.43 3.90 -18.63
CA GLY A 672 -25.64 4.72 -18.74
C GLY A 672 -25.70 5.51 -20.05
N ARG A 673 -26.58 6.51 -20.16
CA ARG A 673 -26.74 7.36 -21.34
C ARG A 673 -27.01 8.81 -20.95
N LYS A 674 -26.24 9.73 -21.55
CA LYS A 674 -26.44 11.16 -21.39
C LYS A 674 -27.70 11.60 -22.16
N ALA A 675 -28.53 12.40 -21.52
CA ALA A 675 -29.76 12.98 -22.06
C ALA A 675 -30.78 11.97 -22.57
N LEU A 676 -30.69 10.68 -22.17
CA LEU A 676 -31.74 9.71 -22.43
C LEU A 676 -32.98 10.00 -21.57
N ASP A 677 -32.75 10.50 -20.36
CA ASP A 677 -33.72 11.14 -19.49
C ASP A 677 -33.08 12.34 -18.78
N VAL A 678 -33.86 13.04 -17.95
CA VAL A 678 -33.37 14.19 -17.17
C VAL A 678 -32.24 13.78 -16.22
N THR A 679 -32.28 12.56 -15.68
CA THR A 679 -31.36 12.10 -14.65
C THR A 679 -30.05 11.50 -15.18
N ASP A 680 -29.94 11.30 -16.50
CA ASP A 680 -28.81 10.60 -17.14
C ASP A 680 -28.68 9.14 -16.66
N CYS A 681 -29.80 8.43 -16.58
CA CYS A 681 -29.94 7.04 -16.12
C CYS A 681 -29.59 6.84 -14.64
N HIS A 682 -30.32 7.49 -13.72
CA HIS A 682 -30.23 7.17 -12.30
C HIS A 682 -30.38 5.66 -12.04
N VAL A 683 -29.58 5.18 -11.10
CA VAL A 683 -29.49 3.75 -10.77
C VAL A 683 -30.76 3.26 -10.08
N ASP A 684 -31.44 4.10 -9.30
CA ASP A 684 -32.62 3.73 -8.52
C ASP A 684 -33.85 3.32 -9.35
N ALA A 685 -33.89 3.67 -10.63
CA ALA A 685 -34.89 3.20 -11.58
C ALA A 685 -34.44 1.95 -12.35
N ALA A 686 -33.15 1.62 -12.32
CA ALA A 686 -32.55 0.57 -13.15
C ALA A 686 -32.17 -0.68 -12.33
N VAL A 687 -31.48 -0.50 -11.20
CA VAL A 687 -30.95 -1.58 -10.36
C VAL A 687 -31.04 -1.19 -8.89
N ARG A 688 -31.54 -2.08 -8.03
CA ARG A 688 -31.53 -1.85 -6.59
C ARG A 688 -31.14 -3.09 -5.79
N PHE A 689 -30.45 -2.89 -4.68
CA PHE A 689 -30.20 -3.93 -3.70
C PHE A 689 -31.49 -4.21 -2.91
N VAL A 690 -31.83 -5.49 -2.80
CA VAL A 690 -32.84 -5.95 -1.83
C VAL A 690 -32.21 -6.46 -0.54
N ARG A 691 -30.96 -6.91 -0.62
CA ARG A 691 -30.07 -7.29 0.48
C ARG A 691 -28.64 -7.43 -0.06
N PRO A 692 -27.60 -7.47 0.79
CA PRO A 692 -26.22 -7.61 0.32
C PRO A 692 -26.02 -8.80 -0.62
N GLY A 693 -25.41 -8.52 -1.78
CA GLY A 693 -25.17 -9.50 -2.86
C GLY A 693 -26.38 -9.84 -3.74
N VAL A 694 -27.57 -9.26 -3.50
CA VAL A 694 -28.79 -9.58 -4.28
C VAL A 694 -29.45 -8.32 -4.79
N VAL A 695 -29.62 -8.26 -6.10
CA VAL A 695 -30.14 -7.08 -6.81
C VAL A 695 -31.38 -7.42 -7.61
N VAL A 696 -32.26 -6.44 -7.74
CA VAL A 696 -33.33 -6.43 -8.74
C VAL A 696 -32.95 -5.52 -9.88
N VAL A 697 -33.30 -5.89 -11.12
CA VAL A 697 -33.01 -5.10 -12.32
C VAL A 697 -34.30 -4.88 -13.09
N SER A 698 -34.58 -3.63 -13.46
CA SER A 698 -35.73 -3.27 -14.29
C SER A 698 -35.46 -3.64 -15.73
N ARG A 699 -36.35 -4.42 -16.34
CA ARG A 699 -36.32 -4.74 -17.76
C ARG A 699 -37.41 -3.96 -18.48
N PRO A 700 -37.05 -3.07 -19.43
CA PRO A 700 -38.03 -2.37 -20.24
C PRO A 700 -39.00 -3.32 -20.94
N SER A 701 -40.26 -2.89 -21.10
CA SER A 701 -41.29 -3.67 -21.80
C SER A 701 -40.81 -4.13 -23.19
N ASP A 702 -41.18 -5.35 -23.59
CA ASP A 702 -40.86 -5.92 -24.91
C ASP A 702 -41.33 -5.03 -26.08
N SER A 703 -42.37 -4.20 -25.85
CA SER A 703 -42.82 -3.19 -26.82
C SER A 703 -41.72 -2.16 -27.18
N LYS A 704 -40.67 -2.06 -26.36
CA LYS A 704 -39.48 -1.20 -26.54
C LYS A 704 -38.23 -1.99 -26.96
N GLY A 705 -38.35 -3.20 -27.51
CA GLY A 705 -37.21 -4.12 -27.70
C GLY A 705 -35.98 -3.61 -28.48
N ASN A 706 -36.09 -2.54 -29.29
CA ASN A 706 -34.96 -1.90 -29.99
C ASN A 706 -34.54 -0.54 -29.40
N SER A 707 -35.08 -0.15 -28.24
CA SER A 707 -34.82 1.15 -27.60
C SER A 707 -33.43 1.22 -26.95
N GLU A 708 -32.94 2.44 -26.73
CA GLU A 708 -31.72 2.66 -25.93
C GLU A 708 -31.87 2.13 -24.50
N TRP A 709 -33.07 2.18 -23.91
CA TRP A 709 -33.34 1.61 -22.59
C TRP A 709 -33.10 0.10 -22.54
N MET A 710 -33.46 -0.63 -23.60
CA MET A 710 -33.19 -2.07 -23.70
C MET A 710 -31.68 -2.35 -23.68
N ARG A 711 -30.89 -1.52 -24.38
CA ARG A 711 -29.41 -1.63 -24.39
C ARG A 711 -28.80 -1.31 -23.03
N VAL A 712 -29.32 -0.29 -22.33
CA VAL A 712 -28.86 0.04 -20.97
C VAL A 712 -29.11 -1.14 -20.02
N TYR A 713 -30.27 -1.79 -20.10
CA TYR A 713 -30.55 -3.02 -19.35
C TYR A 713 -29.54 -4.15 -19.67
N GLU A 714 -29.25 -4.39 -20.95
CA GLU A 714 -28.30 -5.43 -21.37
C GLU A 714 -26.89 -5.16 -20.82
N GLU A 715 -26.42 -3.92 -20.91
CA GLU A 715 -25.13 -3.49 -20.35
C GLU A 715 -25.07 -3.67 -18.83
N ILE A 716 -26.15 -3.30 -18.13
CA ILE A 716 -26.27 -3.52 -16.69
C ILE A 716 -26.18 -5.01 -16.36
N ARG A 717 -26.87 -5.88 -17.12
CA ARG A 717 -26.82 -7.33 -16.92
C ARG A 717 -25.40 -7.88 -17.14
N GLU A 718 -24.72 -7.45 -18.19
CA GLU A 718 -23.33 -7.84 -18.46
C GLU A 718 -22.36 -7.42 -17.33
N VAL A 719 -22.52 -6.19 -16.82
CA VAL A 719 -21.73 -5.69 -15.69
C VAL A 719 -21.98 -6.53 -14.45
N LEU A 720 -23.24 -6.78 -14.08
CA LEU A 720 -23.60 -7.54 -12.89
C LEU A 720 -23.16 -9.01 -12.98
N ASP A 721 -23.20 -9.63 -14.17
CA ASP A 721 -22.75 -11.02 -14.36
C ASP A 721 -21.21 -11.14 -14.23
N ARG A 722 -20.46 -10.12 -14.70
CA ARG A 722 -18.99 -10.09 -14.63
C ARG A 722 -18.46 -9.70 -13.26
N GLU A 723 -19.11 -8.76 -12.57
CA GLU A 723 -18.63 -8.19 -11.32
C GLU A 723 -18.92 -9.06 -10.09
N THR A 724 -18.39 -8.61 -8.96
CA THR A 724 -18.66 -9.11 -7.60
C THR A 724 -18.88 -7.92 -6.68
N ASP A 725 -19.42 -8.14 -5.50
CA ASP A 725 -19.51 -7.09 -4.49
C ASP A 725 -18.19 -6.93 -3.70
N ALA A 726 -18.15 -5.96 -2.77
CA ALA A 726 -16.96 -5.67 -1.95
C ALA A 726 -16.53 -6.86 -1.06
N GLN A 727 -17.46 -7.76 -0.74
CA GLN A 727 -17.22 -8.97 0.04
C GLN A 727 -16.83 -10.17 -0.85
N GLY A 728 -16.69 -9.97 -2.16
CA GLY A 728 -16.30 -10.99 -3.13
C GLY A 728 -17.45 -11.92 -3.57
N ARG A 729 -18.71 -11.62 -3.21
CA ARG A 729 -19.87 -12.42 -3.62
C ARG A 729 -20.25 -12.09 -5.06
N LYS A 730 -20.70 -13.11 -5.81
CA LYS A 730 -21.35 -12.91 -7.10
C LYS A 730 -22.77 -12.40 -6.88
N PHE A 731 -23.21 -11.46 -7.72
CA PHE A 731 -24.57 -10.92 -7.63
C PHE A 731 -25.62 -11.97 -8.00
N GLU A 732 -26.58 -12.18 -7.10
CA GLU A 732 -27.84 -12.86 -7.42
C GLU A 732 -28.79 -11.83 -8.04
N VAL A 733 -29.13 -11.98 -9.31
CA VAL A 733 -29.92 -10.98 -10.05
C VAL A 733 -31.33 -11.47 -10.31
N HIS A 734 -32.34 -10.70 -9.88
CA HIS A 734 -33.75 -10.91 -10.21
C HIS A 734 -34.22 -9.84 -11.20
N VAL A 735 -34.84 -10.25 -12.30
CA VAL A 735 -35.34 -9.32 -13.32
C VAL A 735 -36.83 -9.05 -13.08
N ILE A 736 -37.23 -7.78 -13.13
CA ILE A 736 -38.63 -7.36 -13.05
C ILE A 736 -38.99 -6.63 -14.34
N ASP A 737 -40.06 -7.10 -15.00
CA ASP A 737 -40.55 -6.56 -16.26
C ASP A 737 -41.38 -5.30 -16.00
N GLU A 738 -41.05 -4.21 -16.71
CA GLU A 738 -41.88 -3.01 -16.77
C GLU A 738 -43.21 -3.29 -17.51
N PRO A 739 -44.31 -2.60 -17.15
CA PRO A 739 -45.56 -2.72 -17.89
C PRO A 739 -45.44 -2.09 -19.29
N ASP A 740 -46.39 -2.41 -20.18
CA ASP A 740 -46.51 -1.66 -21.44
C ASP A 740 -46.86 -0.19 -21.11
N PRO A 741 -46.07 0.80 -21.56
CA PRO A 741 -46.33 2.23 -21.28
C PRO A 741 -47.75 2.70 -21.59
N LYS A 742 -48.47 2.02 -22.50
CA LYS A 742 -49.86 2.31 -22.84
C LYS A 742 -50.82 2.14 -21.66
N CYS A 743 -50.48 1.31 -20.67
CA CYS A 743 -51.33 1.14 -19.47
C CYS A 743 -51.48 2.44 -18.67
N LEU A 744 -50.51 3.34 -18.77
CA LEU A 744 -50.54 4.65 -18.11
C LEU A 744 -51.34 5.71 -18.89
N GLY A 745 -51.96 5.34 -20.02
CA GLY A 745 -52.80 6.24 -20.81
C GLY A 745 -52.02 7.34 -21.53
N CYS A 746 -50.73 7.10 -21.82
CA CYS A 746 -49.90 8.05 -22.56
C CYS A 746 -50.34 8.13 -24.02
N THR A 747 -50.34 9.33 -24.58
CA THR A 747 -50.64 9.52 -26.01
C THR A 747 -49.38 9.31 -26.85
N PRO A 748 -49.46 8.96 -28.15
CA PRO A 748 -48.28 8.68 -28.98
C PRO A 748 -47.28 9.84 -29.12
N ASN A 749 -47.67 11.06 -28.73
CA ASN A 749 -46.82 12.27 -28.78
C ASN A 749 -46.24 12.65 -27.40
N GLU A 750 -46.57 11.92 -26.34
CA GLU A 750 -45.96 12.10 -25.02
C GLU A 750 -44.69 11.25 -24.92
N GLU A 751 -43.68 11.74 -24.20
CA GLU A 751 -42.53 10.91 -23.84
C GLU A 751 -42.97 9.69 -23.03
N ASP A 752 -42.23 8.59 -23.16
CA ASP A 752 -42.53 7.37 -22.43
C ASP A 752 -42.39 7.61 -20.91
N PRO A 753 -43.40 7.23 -20.11
CA PRO A 753 -43.34 7.36 -18.65
C PRO A 753 -42.27 6.44 -18.04
N ALA A 754 -41.73 6.86 -16.89
CA ALA A 754 -40.88 6.05 -16.04
C ALA A 754 -41.72 4.98 -15.31
N ALA A 755 -41.77 3.76 -15.86
CA ALA A 755 -42.65 2.69 -15.37
C ALA A 755 -41.88 1.56 -14.64
N SER A 756 -40.83 1.92 -13.90
CA SER A 756 -39.97 0.96 -13.20
C SER A 756 -40.56 0.52 -11.85
N TYR A 757 -40.88 -0.77 -11.72
CA TYR A 757 -41.24 -1.39 -10.43
C TYR A 757 -40.06 -1.46 -9.45
N VAL A 758 -38.83 -1.39 -9.96
CA VAL A 758 -37.60 -1.37 -9.15
C VAL A 758 -37.46 -0.07 -8.37
N ASN A 759 -38.14 1.01 -8.78
CA ASN A 759 -38.21 2.27 -8.05
C ASN A 759 -39.19 2.22 -6.85
N PHE A 760 -39.15 1.12 -6.09
CA PHE A 760 -39.86 0.92 -4.81
C PHE A 760 -39.18 1.69 -3.68
N TYR A 761 -39.74 1.67 -2.47
CA TYR A 761 -39.14 2.30 -1.28
C TYR A 761 -39.23 1.39 -0.06
N PHE A 762 -38.12 1.18 0.66
CA PHE A 762 -38.14 0.43 1.91
C PHE A 762 -38.71 1.28 3.05
N VAL A 763 -39.50 0.63 3.91
CA VAL A 763 -40.01 1.21 5.16
C VAL A 763 -39.80 0.20 6.28
N ASN A 764 -39.95 0.63 7.53
CA ASN A 764 -39.90 -0.24 8.70
C ASN A 764 -40.83 -1.47 8.54
N GLY A 765 -40.25 -2.65 8.35
CA GLY A 765 -41.00 -3.91 8.20
C GLY A 765 -41.78 -4.07 6.89
N GLY A 766 -41.61 -3.17 5.92
CA GLY A 766 -42.35 -3.20 4.65
C GLY A 766 -41.56 -2.75 3.43
N LEU A 767 -42.20 -2.88 2.27
CA LEU A 767 -41.70 -2.40 0.98
C LEU A 767 -42.88 -1.78 0.22
N ILE A 768 -42.74 -0.53 -0.20
CA ILE A 768 -43.77 0.19 -0.95
C ILE A 768 -43.42 0.12 -2.43
N VAL A 769 -44.28 -0.51 -3.23
CA VAL A 769 -44.03 -0.80 -4.65
C VAL A 769 -45.02 0.00 -5.51
N PRO A 770 -44.61 0.62 -6.63
CA PRO A 770 -45.56 1.27 -7.51
C PRO A 770 -46.50 0.24 -8.17
N ALA A 771 -47.74 0.64 -8.42
CA ALA A 771 -48.65 -0.04 -9.32
C ALA A 771 -49.03 0.91 -10.46
N PHE A 772 -48.89 0.44 -11.70
CA PHE A 772 -49.08 1.26 -12.89
C PHE A 772 -50.45 1.04 -13.55
N GLY A 773 -51.24 0.09 -13.05
CA GLY A 773 -52.58 -0.21 -13.55
C GLY A 773 -52.60 -1.27 -14.64
N ASP A 774 -51.53 -2.06 -14.74
CA ASP A 774 -51.50 -3.32 -15.49
C ASP A 774 -51.59 -4.48 -14.48
N PRO A 775 -52.78 -5.08 -14.28
CA PRO A 775 -52.99 -6.08 -13.23
C PRO A 775 -52.06 -7.29 -13.33
N VAL A 776 -51.56 -7.62 -14.51
CA VAL A 776 -50.72 -8.79 -14.73
C VAL A 776 -49.27 -8.50 -14.32
N THR A 777 -48.66 -7.43 -14.83
CA THR A 777 -47.29 -7.07 -14.43
C THR A 777 -47.22 -6.53 -13.01
N ASP A 778 -48.23 -5.76 -12.55
CA ASP A 778 -48.33 -5.29 -11.16
C ASP A 778 -48.29 -6.48 -10.19
N ALA A 779 -49.08 -7.52 -10.44
CA ALA A 779 -49.11 -8.73 -9.60
C ALA A 779 -47.79 -9.51 -9.65
N LYS A 780 -47.19 -9.65 -10.83
CA LYS A 780 -45.92 -10.37 -11.03
C LYS A 780 -44.75 -9.69 -10.33
N ALA A 781 -44.71 -8.35 -10.36
CA ALA A 781 -43.71 -7.56 -9.65
C ALA A 781 -43.82 -7.77 -8.13
N VAL A 782 -45.04 -7.67 -7.59
CA VAL A 782 -45.31 -7.93 -6.16
C VAL A 782 -44.96 -9.36 -5.77
N GLU A 783 -45.35 -10.37 -6.55
CA GLU A 783 -45.01 -11.78 -6.29
C GLU A 783 -43.50 -12.00 -6.24
N THR A 784 -42.78 -11.45 -7.21
CA THR A 784 -41.32 -11.58 -7.29
C THR A 784 -40.63 -10.92 -6.10
N LEU A 785 -41.03 -9.68 -5.77
CA LEU A 785 -40.48 -8.94 -4.63
C LEU A 785 -40.82 -9.65 -3.31
N GLN A 786 -42.05 -10.12 -3.13
CA GLN A 786 -42.47 -10.79 -1.89
C GLN A 786 -41.66 -12.07 -1.64
N ARG A 787 -41.32 -12.80 -2.70
CA ARG A 787 -40.49 -14.01 -2.63
C ARG A 787 -39.05 -13.72 -2.19
N ILE A 788 -38.47 -12.59 -2.62
CA ILE A 788 -37.06 -12.26 -2.33
C ILE A 788 -36.87 -11.44 -1.05
N VAL A 789 -37.92 -10.77 -0.55
CA VAL A 789 -37.96 -10.11 0.78
C VAL A 789 -39.10 -10.66 1.65
N PRO A 790 -39.06 -11.95 2.04
CA PRO A 790 -40.17 -12.62 2.73
C PRO A 790 -40.53 -12.00 4.09
N ASP A 791 -39.57 -11.33 4.74
CA ASP A 791 -39.75 -10.71 6.06
C ASP A 791 -40.33 -9.28 5.98
N ARG A 792 -40.78 -8.84 4.80
CA ARG A 792 -41.32 -7.50 4.56
C ARG A 792 -42.76 -7.61 4.05
N THR A 793 -43.63 -6.75 4.58
CA THR A 793 -44.99 -6.57 4.07
C THR A 793 -44.96 -5.69 2.83
N ILE A 794 -45.37 -6.21 1.67
CA ILE A 794 -45.47 -5.41 0.45
C ILE A 794 -46.79 -4.65 0.40
N LYS A 795 -46.73 -3.35 0.11
CA LYS A 795 -47.89 -2.50 -0.18
C LYS A 795 -47.70 -1.81 -1.52
N SER A 796 -48.73 -1.83 -2.35
CA SER A 796 -48.69 -1.15 -3.63
C SER A 796 -49.37 0.22 -3.57
N VAL A 797 -48.78 1.21 -4.24
CA VAL A 797 -49.38 2.55 -4.42
C VAL A 797 -49.60 2.78 -5.91
N GLN A 798 -50.85 3.06 -6.28
CA GLN A 798 -51.20 3.36 -7.67
C GLN A 798 -50.59 4.70 -8.08
N VAL A 799 -49.84 4.72 -9.18
CA VAL A 799 -49.22 5.93 -9.72
C VAL A 799 -49.47 6.08 -11.21
N ASN A 800 -49.73 7.31 -11.64
CA ASN A 800 -49.93 7.66 -13.05
C ASN A 800 -49.28 9.00 -13.39
N GLY A 801 -49.47 10.02 -12.55
CA GLY A 801 -48.92 11.35 -12.74
C GLY A 801 -47.41 11.39 -12.54
N LEU A 802 -46.90 10.76 -11.46
CA LEU A 802 -45.46 10.72 -11.16
C LEU A 802 -44.62 10.11 -12.30
N PRO A 803 -44.91 8.89 -12.81
CA PRO A 803 -44.19 8.29 -13.94
C PRO A 803 -44.07 9.19 -15.17
N ARG A 804 -45.11 9.97 -15.45
CA ARG A 804 -45.18 10.87 -16.62
C ARG A 804 -44.37 12.15 -16.45
N MET A 805 -43.90 12.41 -15.23
CA MET A 805 -42.93 13.48 -14.92
C MET A 805 -41.50 12.95 -14.82
N GLY A 806 -41.26 11.66 -15.10
CA GLY A 806 -39.92 11.06 -15.17
C GLY A 806 -39.42 10.37 -13.91
N GLY A 807 -40.25 10.19 -12.87
CA GLY A 807 -39.86 9.50 -11.63
C GLY A 807 -41.01 8.72 -10.99
N VAL A 808 -40.73 7.92 -9.95
CA VAL A 808 -41.75 7.08 -9.29
C VAL A 808 -41.70 7.25 -7.76
N LEU A 809 -41.82 6.18 -6.96
CA LEU A 809 -41.97 6.28 -5.50
C LEU A 809 -40.64 6.59 -4.80
N HIS A 810 -39.55 5.95 -5.24
CA HIS A 810 -38.24 6.17 -4.65
C HIS A 810 -37.74 7.59 -4.87
N CYS A 811 -38.01 8.16 -6.05
CA CYS A 811 -37.61 9.54 -6.40
C CYS A 811 -38.27 10.61 -5.52
N VAL A 812 -39.40 10.31 -4.89
CA VAL A 812 -40.15 11.24 -4.05
C VAL A 812 -40.07 10.92 -2.56
N THR A 813 -39.20 9.98 -2.16
CA THR A 813 -39.01 9.59 -0.76
C THR A 813 -37.54 9.70 -0.36
N GLN A 814 -37.30 10.09 0.89
CA GLN A 814 -35.97 10.12 1.48
C GLN A 814 -36.05 9.65 2.93
N GLN A 815 -35.35 8.57 3.25
CA GLN A 815 -35.35 7.99 4.59
C GLN A 815 -34.53 8.82 5.58
N VAL A 816 -35.03 8.91 6.81
CA VAL A 816 -34.30 9.38 7.99
C VAL A 816 -34.00 8.14 8.85
N PRO A 817 -32.75 7.64 8.89
CA PRO A 817 -32.40 6.45 9.64
C PRO A 817 -32.54 6.68 11.15
N ARG A 818 -32.85 5.62 11.88
CA ARG A 818 -32.87 5.62 13.35
C ARG A 818 -31.43 5.47 13.87
N TYR A 819 -31.04 6.34 14.80
CA TYR A 819 -29.70 6.39 15.41
C TYR A 819 -29.62 5.62 16.73
#